data_AF-A0A916R896-F1
#
_entry.id   AF-A0A916R896-F1
#
_cell.length_a   1.000
_cell.length_b   1.000
_cell.length_c   1.000
_cell.angle_alpha   90.00
_cell.angle_beta   90.00
_cell.angle_gamma   90.00
#
_symmetry.space_group_name_H-M   'P 1'
#
loop_
_entity.id
_entity.type
_entity.pdbx_description
1 polymer ?
#
loop_
_entity_poly.entity_id
_entity_poly.type
_entity_poly.pdbx_seq_one_letter_code
_entity_poly.pdbx_strand_id
1 'polypeptide(L)'
;MSAIESIRSANRPSAAVSNAEQRILSFHREGLDRFARIIDGNKQYDILLSHRLSDEQIGEFPYDLDAETARARALALSEQALRKRSPRLLHPTYSGFVCDGRTSNNLREFAFFERLCAPLGIEILAHNYAAAERRPPRRSAGETEAILETILFDVRAFYAARKSVTASLVHQQILYSKSFFNFLLAFTEKDAVLPTALVLANDHSPVRVALSMVMKGLGVPRVYLQHAEVSECFPPLDFEHSILRNNRSLAVYERIAPVQGRTYVIARESTEPKIDALRRPRDGQVEVVIYPTSRVVSDALRDMLMRLKGNPNVSNVALKQHPGAAKPLDAFLEGTGVALLKDFPTEDHIAIAGNSSVAVELIAKGIPVYQNFDFDPVESDYYGFVRDGLTREVKLEQLSGRFWTPYRDDKDWLAVLSQWLSNSRECDADAAAFRTAMAEIGKIGRSSETTPSPQKRRSIKKRMKRILRRSFTRYPRFARYSIKGLYRVSTGLSRIAYRTNAWLKADVGQSAIPPNRSIGSASTQKPVRQKQPARRTLPGGAQVRKRELSEERARRQQLAAITMSGLPNPADWLLKAEALGVFESIVLIRAIDAMMSDRNPSISALFEGIPTPPRNSLAGVYAYLKRSEWINAEIDSNEIDRISDFINNSNVEEAVRRRLADALFSNIISIGTSDQLDHMLSHDSLVQWQRLAFNRRLQVLRKLANTGRIAEAAKRLEEMKQTATPLEALKLRNFEFLSGILNENWSHQDAEHSFLAVAPSDVAQDFETLVRPTYNTLRERMLYMEARVDAEQRNVLLHRVQTAIAEKRAFSCIRLSDREGYLFAEHGHFTTSDVLNCENHWWGTQLDPHLRAQIVSDALAAVGTADVVGIPAIYRFIRDVSPKTPSLIASLQSRGLVDVLVGIRAVTSPKATFSEDKVNVGVFGNIDTMARLASHAHRLVIATSVHARSLPEKLRAHKDMHHLELPTHFKTQLNERYVRGDDILPHVYPRLIDELEKVAEPGTLVLVAGGLIGKILVGRAREKGAVVLDIGHVIDDWANSRLSTLR
;
A
#
# COMPACT_ATOMS: atom_id res chain seq x y z
N MET A 1 -6.38 26.07 44.44
CA MET A 1 -7.59 26.38 43.65
C MET A 1 -7.51 27.76 42.98
N SER A 2 -7.01 28.82 43.63
CA SER A 2 -6.98 30.18 43.04
C SER A 2 -6.12 30.31 41.77
N ALA A 3 -5.02 29.55 41.62
CA ALA A 3 -4.22 29.53 40.38
C ALA A 3 -4.94 28.87 39.19
N ILE A 4 -5.83 27.90 39.45
CA ILE A 4 -6.63 27.23 38.41
C ILE A 4 -7.79 28.13 37.96
N GLU A 5 -8.38 28.90 38.88
CA GLU A 5 -9.41 29.90 38.55
C GLU A 5 -8.82 31.10 37.79
N SER A 6 -7.61 31.55 38.13
CA SER A 6 -6.90 32.61 37.42
C SER A 6 -6.59 32.27 35.94
N ILE A 7 -6.24 31.01 35.64
CA ILE A 7 -6.04 30.54 34.26
C ILE A 7 -7.38 30.38 33.53
N ARG A 8 -8.47 30.01 34.25
CA ARG A 8 -9.82 29.93 33.68
C ARG A 8 -10.41 31.30 33.31
N SER A 9 -10.00 32.37 34.00
CA SER A 9 -10.44 33.76 33.72
C SER A 9 -9.57 34.52 32.71
N ALA A 10 -8.44 33.96 32.26
CA ALA A 10 -7.58 34.60 31.28
C ALA A 10 -8.25 34.60 29.89
N ASN A 11 -8.42 35.80 29.30
CA ASN A 11 -9.01 35.96 27.97
C ASN A 11 -8.22 35.17 26.91
N ARG A 12 -8.89 34.29 26.17
CA ARG A 12 -8.30 33.59 25.02
C ARG A 12 -7.79 34.61 23.99
N PRO A 13 -6.62 34.38 23.36
CA PRO A 13 -6.12 35.26 22.30
C PRO A 13 -7.14 35.33 21.15
N SER A 14 -7.72 36.51 20.91
CA SER A 14 -8.95 36.67 20.12
C SER A 14 -8.76 37.26 18.71
N ALA A 15 -7.57 37.73 18.33
CA ALA A 15 -7.49 38.78 17.30
C ALA A 15 -7.39 38.31 15.81
N ALA A 16 -7.24 37.02 15.49
CA ALA A 16 -6.89 36.61 14.11
C ALA A 16 -7.54 35.32 13.56
N VAL A 17 -8.56 34.77 14.21
CA VAL A 17 -9.23 33.51 13.81
C VAL A 17 -10.69 33.74 13.42
N SER A 18 -11.15 33.10 12.34
CA SER A 18 -12.53 33.13 11.86
C SER A 18 -13.51 32.44 12.81
N ASN A 19 -14.80 32.79 12.73
CA ASN A 19 -15.85 32.19 13.56
C ASN A 19 -15.91 30.65 13.45
N ALA A 20 -15.65 30.10 12.26
CA ALA A 20 -15.62 28.65 12.07
C ALA A 20 -14.43 28.02 12.82
N GLU A 21 -13.26 28.63 12.79
CA GLU A 21 -12.08 28.17 13.53
C GLU A 21 -12.27 28.29 15.02
N GLN A 22 -12.87 29.38 15.51
CA GLN A 22 -13.18 29.55 16.94
C GLN A 22 -14.11 28.45 17.43
N ARG A 23 -15.14 28.10 16.64
CA ARG A 23 -16.04 26.97 16.94
C ARG A 23 -15.34 25.62 16.92
N ILE A 24 -14.38 25.40 16.03
CA ILE A 24 -13.58 24.17 16.04
C ILE A 24 -12.69 24.14 17.29
N LEU A 25 -11.95 25.23 17.55
CA LEU A 25 -11.03 25.37 18.67
C LEU A 25 -11.70 25.18 20.03
N SER A 26 -12.99 25.48 20.19
CA SER A 26 -13.70 25.18 21.45
C SER A 26 -13.77 23.69 21.78
N PHE A 27 -13.65 22.80 20.78
CA PHE A 27 -13.65 21.34 20.98
C PHE A 27 -12.26 20.73 21.18
N HIS A 28 -11.18 21.52 21.07
CA HIS A 28 -9.82 20.98 21.26
C HIS A 28 -9.65 20.40 22.67
N ARG A 29 -10.08 21.12 23.71
CA ARG A 29 -10.04 20.66 25.10
C ARG A 29 -10.88 19.41 25.33
N GLU A 30 -12.08 19.35 24.77
CA GLU A 30 -12.96 18.18 24.90
C GLU A 30 -12.27 16.91 24.37
N GLY A 31 -11.56 17.00 23.23
CA GLY A 31 -10.82 15.85 22.71
C GLY A 31 -9.56 15.51 23.51
N LEU A 32 -8.94 16.45 24.22
CA LEU A 32 -7.86 16.15 25.17
C LEU A 32 -8.36 15.20 26.27
N ASP A 33 -9.51 15.53 26.85
CA ASP A 33 -10.09 14.75 27.96
C ASP A 33 -10.52 13.34 27.53
N ARG A 34 -10.89 13.14 26.26
CA ARG A 34 -11.36 11.84 25.75
C ARG A 34 -10.31 10.75 25.74
N PHE A 35 -9.18 10.97 25.06
CA PHE A 35 -8.13 9.95 25.01
C PHE A 35 -7.42 9.86 26.37
N ALA A 36 -7.33 10.99 27.10
CA ALA A 36 -6.78 11.06 28.44
C ALA A 36 -7.49 10.09 29.40
N ARG A 37 -8.82 10.00 29.35
CA ARG A 37 -9.61 9.13 30.24
C ARG A 37 -9.20 7.65 30.16
N ILE A 38 -8.88 7.16 28.96
CA ILE A 38 -8.38 5.79 28.77
C ILE A 38 -7.04 5.60 29.47
N ILE A 39 -6.15 6.59 29.37
CA ILE A 39 -4.81 6.55 29.93
C ILE A 39 -4.88 6.66 31.45
N ASP A 40 -5.65 7.62 31.96
CA ASP A 40 -5.83 7.87 33.38
C ASP A 40 -6.56 6.70 34.08
N GLY A 41 -7.45 6.01 33.35
CA GLY A 41 -8.13 4.81 33.80
C GLY A 41 -7.28 3.53 33.74
N ASN A 42 -6.04 3.58 33.23
CA ASN A 42 -5.16 2.43 33.15
C ASN A 42 -3.76 2.78 33.69
N LYS A 43 -3.47 2.36 34.92
CA LYS A 43 -2.21 2.65 35.60
C LYS A 43 -0.97 2.12 34.86
N GLN A 44 -1.14 1.11 34.01
CA GLN A 44 -0.06 0.46 33.25
C GLN A 44 -0.10 0.83 31.76
N TYR A 45 -0.74 1.95 31.40
CA TYR A 45 -0.87 2.34 30.00
C TYR A 45 0.47 2.61 29.30
N ASP A 46 1.50 3.04 30.04
CA ASP A 46 2.87 3.18 29.51
C ASP A 46 3.42 1.81 29.03
N ILE A 47 3.14 0.73 29.76
CA ILE A 47 3.53 -0.64 29.36
C ILE A 47 2.80 -1.05 28.09
N LEU A 48 1.50 -0.76 27.99
CA LEU A 48 0.72 -1.02 26.78
C LEU A 48 1.26 -0.25 25.56
N LEU A 49 1.66 1.01 25.78
CA LEU A 49 2.14 1.89 24.73
C LEU A 49 3.65 1.76 24.45
N SER A 50 4.41 1.02 25.25
CA SER A 50 5.88 0.87 25.17
C SER A 50 6.45 0.70 23.76
N HIS A 51 5.84 -0.10 22.88
CA HIS A 51 6.30 -0.23 21.46
C HIS A 51 6.28 1.06 20.62
N ARG A 52 5.52 2.08 21.05
CA ARG A 52 5.39 3.37 20.37
C ARG A 52 6.14 4.48 21.10
N LEU A 53 6.74 4.16 22.24
CA LEU A 53 7.55 5.06 23.03
C LEU A 53 9.00 4.63 22.91
N SER A 54 9.91 5.56 22.64
CA SER A 54 11.34 5.25 22.78
C SER A 54 11.73 5.15 24.25
N ASP A 55 12.82 4.44 24.55
CA ASP A 55 13.38 4.39 25.91
C ASP A 55 13.71 5.80 26.44
N GLU A 56 14.13 6.71 25.55
CA GLU A 56 14.30 8.13 25.85
C GLU A 56 12.98 8.77 26.32
N GLN A 57 11.87 8.56 25.60
CA GLN A 57 10.56 9.11 25.97
C GLN A 57 10.06 8.57 27.31
N ILE A 58 10.33 7.28 27.60
CA ILE A 58 9.99 6.67 28.89
C ILE A 58 10.87 7.26 30.00
N GLY A 59 12.19 7.38 29.75
CA GLY A 59 13.16 7.94 30.69
C GLY A 59 12.93 9.42 31.03
N GLU A 60 12.26 10.18 30.17
CA GLU A 60 11.85 11.56 30.46
C GLU A 60 10.81 11.66 31.60
N PHE A 61 10.06 10.58 31.88
CA PHE A 61 8.98 10.53 32.87
C PHE A 61 9.10 9.30 33.79
N PRO A 62 10.14 9.22 34.64
CA PRO A 62 10.27 8.13 35.59
C PRO A 62 9.13 8.17 36.64
N TYR A 63 8.80 7.02 37.21
CA TYR A 63 7.64 6.87 38.13
C TYR A 63 7.74 7.72 39.40
N ASP A 64 8.95 8.11 39.82
CA ASP A 64 9.24 8.93 40.99
C ASP A 64 9.37 10.42 40.68
N LEU A 65 9.17 10.83 39.42
CA LEU A 65 9.22 12.24 39.03
C LEU A 65 8.12 13.04 39.73
N ASP A 66 8.49 14.15 40.38
CA ASP A 66 7.52 15.01 41.03
C ASP A 66 6.55 15.64 40.02
N ALA A 67 5.31 15.85 40.44
CA ALA A 67 4.24 16.28 39.55
C ALA A 67 4.46 17.67 38.93
N GLU A 68 5.21 18.56 39.58
CA GLU A 68 5.48 19.90 39.07
C GLU A 68 6.50 19.85 37.93
N THR A 69 7.62 19.15 38.15
CA THR A 69 8.64 18.90 37.13
C THR A 69 8.06 18.12 35.95
N ALA A 70 7.25 17.08 36.21
CA ALA A 70 6.60 16.30 35.15
C ALA A 70 5.70 17.17 34.26
N ARG A 71 4.90 18.08 34.84
CA ARG A 71 4.08 19.03 34.06
C ARG A 71 4.93 20.01 33.26
N ALA A 72 5.97 20.57 33.87
CA ALA A 72 6.85 21.54 33.19
C ALA A 72 7.55 20.89 31.99
N ARG A 73 8.09 19.68 32.16
CA ARG A 73 8.73 18.90 31.09
C ARG A 73 7.75 18.51 29.99
N ALA A 74 6.57 18.00 30.36
CA ALA A 74 5.51 17.67 29.40
C ALA A 74 5.09 18.87 28.56
N LEU A 75 4.94 20.03 29.19
CA LEU A 75 4.62 21.28 28.49
C LEU A 75 5.73 21.66 27.51
N ALA A 76 6.99 21.64 27.95
CA ALA A 76 8.14 21.99 27.10
C ALA A 76 8.23 21.08 25.87
N LEU A 77 8.11 19.75 26.06
CA LEU A 77 8.11 18.77 24.97
C LEU A 77 6.94 19.00 24.01
N SER A 78 5.75 19.32 24.55
CA SER A 78 4.55 19.56 23.75
C SER A 78 4.66 20.83 22.90
N GLU A 79 5.16 21.92 23.51
CA GLU A 79 5.42 23.18 22.81
C GLU A 79 6.47 23.01 21.72
N GLN A 80 7.60 22.38 22.05
CA GLN A 80 8.66 22.09 21.09
C GLN A 80 8.12 21.25 19.93
N ALA A 81 7.38 20.19 20.21
CA ALA A 81 6.82 19.30 19.21
C ALA A 81 5.81 20.01 18.30
N LEU A 82 4.96 20.89 18.84
CA LEU A 82 3.96 21.62 18.06
C LEU A 82 4.56 22.78 17.26
N ARG A 83 5.66 23.39 17.72
CA ARG A 83 6.37 24.47 17.01
C ARG A 83 7.35 23.96 15.95
N LYS A 84 8.07 22.86 16.20
CA LYS A 84 8.99 22.20 15.25
C LYS A 84 8.19 21.40 14.20
N ARG A 85 7.38 22.08 13.39
CA ARG A 85 6.44 21.44 12.46
C ARG A 85 6.64 21.86 11.00
N SER A 86 6.37 20.91 10.11
CA SER A 86 6.14 21.12 8.67
C SER A 86 4.82 20.43 8.32
N PRO A 87 3.66 21.06 8.59
CA PRO A 87 2.37 20.40 8.52
C PRO A 87 2.08 19.89 7.11
N ARG A 88 1.68 18.62 7.00
CA ARG A 88 1.18 18.01 5.77
C ARG A 88 -0.30 17.76 5.93
N LEU A 89 -1.07 18.71 5.43
CA LEU A 89 -2.52 18.74 5.52
C LEU A 89 -3.13 17.68 4.62
N LEU A 90 -4.12 16.97 5.14
CA LEU A 90 -5.06 16.22 4.31
C LEU A 90 -5.66 17.15 3.25
N HIS A 91 -5.83 16.69 2.01
CA HIS A 91 -6.63 17.41 1.02
C HIS A 91 -8.07 16.89 1.03
N PRO A 92 -9.03 17.57 1.71
CA PRO A 92 -10.37 17.04 1.90
C PRO A 92 -11.18 17.26 0.63
N THR A 93 -11.20 16.24 -0.23
CA THR A 93 -11.84 16.30 -1.56
C THR A 93 -13.09 15.44 -1.66
N TYR A 94 -13.31 14.56 -0.69
CA TYR A 94 -14.45 13.66 -0.66
C TYR A 94 -15.70 14.36 -0.13
N SER A 95 -16.81 14.22 -0.87
CA SER A 95 -18.17 14.58 -0.44
C SER A 95 -18.98 13.32 -0.13
N GLY A 96 -20.13 13.47 0.53
CA GLY A 96 -20.94 12.33 0.96
C GLY A 96 -20.46 11.74 2.29
N PHE A 97 -20.72 10.46 2.51
CA PHE A 97 -20.21 9.75 3.68
C PHE A 97 -18.73 9.41 3.46
N VAL A 98 -17.91 9.64 4.48
CA VAL A 98 -16.46 9.39 4.44
C VAL A 98 -16.05 8.65 5.70
N CYS A 99 -14.94 7.94 5.64
CA CYS A 99 -14.38 7.27 6.82
C CYS A 99 -12.91 7.62 7.04
N ASP A 100 -12.37 7.24 8.20
CA ASP A 100 -10.96 7.44 8.52
C ASP A 100 -10.48 6.24 9.37
N GLY A 101 -9.71 5.33 8.77
CA GLY A 101 -9.29 4.04 9.37
C GLY A 101 -8.23 3.31 8.55
N ARG A 102 -7.25 2.62 9.15
CA ARG A 102 -6.30 1.74 8.41
C ARG A 102 -6.13 0.35 9.03
N THR A 103 -6.52 0.15 10.28
CA THR A 103 -6.37 -1.15 10.94
C THR A 103 -7.38 -2.14 10.36
N SER A 104 -7.05 -3.43 10.40
CA SER A 104 -7.95 -4.51 9.97
C SER A 104 -9.32 -4.42 10.67
N ASN A 105 -9.33 -4.11 11.98
CA ASN A 105 -10.56 -3.90 12.74
C ASN A 105 -11.37 -2.72 12.21
N ASN A 106 -10.75 -1.57 11.93
CA ASN A 106 -11.49 -0.43 11.35
C ASN A 106 -12.07 -0.77 9.97
N LEU A 107 -11.28 -1.41 9.10
CA LEU A 107 -11.72 -1.78 7.76
C LEU A 107 -12.87 -2.79 7.78
N ARG A 108 -12.86 -3.74 8.74
CA ARG A 108 -13.95 -4.69 8.96
C ARG A 108 -15.25 -3.97 9.34
N GLU A 109 -15.19 -3.02 10.26
CA GLU A 109 -16.36 -2.22 10.66
C GLU A 109 -16.89 -1.34 9.51
N PHE A 110 -16.00 -0.75 8.71
CA PHE A 110 -16.43 0.02 7.54
C PHE A 110 -17.09 -0.85 6.47
N ALA A 111 -16.54 -2.05 6.22
CA ALA A 111 -17.17 -3.01 5.32
C ALA A 111 -18.54 -3.48 5.86
N PHE A 112 -18.69 -3.62 7.18
CA PHE A 112 -19.97 -3.88 7.81
C PHE A 112 -20.97 -2.72 7.58
N PHE A 113 -20.54 -1.47 7.79
CA PHE A 113 -21.37 -0.30 7.52
C PHE A 113 -21.81 -0.23 6.04
N GLU A 114 -20.91 -0.49 5.09
CA GLU A 114 -21.27 -0.51 3.66
C GLU A 114 -22.29 -1.61 3.34
N ARG A 115 -22.13 -2.82 3.90
CA ARG A 115 -23.14 -3.87 3.75
C ARG A 115 -24.49 -3.46 4.32
N LEU A 116 -24.50 -2.85 5.51
CA LEU A 116 -25.72 -2.38 6.18
C LEU A 116 -26.42 -1.26 5.38
N CYS A 117 -25.64 -0.39 4.74
CA CYS A 117 -26.13 0.74 3.95
C CYS A 117 -26.18 0.47 2.44
N ALA A 118 -25.92 -0.75 1.99
CA ALA A 118 -25.92 -1.11 0.57
C ALA A 118 -27.23 -0.74 -0.16
N PRO A 119 -28.45 -0.91 0.44
CA PRO A 119 -29.70 -0.47 -0.20
C PRO A 119 -29.78 1.04 -0.46
N LEU A 120 -28.95 1.84 0.23
CA LEU A 120 -28.89 3.30 0.08
C LEU A 120 -27.78 3.73 -0.91
N GLY A 121 -26.95 2.80 -1.38
CA GLY A 121 -25.80 3.09 -2.23
C GLY A 121 -24.73 3.94 -1.56
N ILE A 122 -24.56 3.79 -0.23
CA ILE A 122 -23.54 4.52 0.53
C ILE A 122 -22.24 3.71 0.56
N GLU A 123 -21.20 4.26 -0.05
CA GLU A 123 -19.84 3.70 -0.09
C GLU A 123 -18.86 4.66 0.60
N ILE A 124 -18.12 4.16 1.59
CA ILE A 124 -17.19 4.92 2.44
C ILE A 124 -15.74 4.46 2.33
N LEU A 125 -15.46 3.19 2.00
CA LEU A 125 -14.10 2.65 1.90
C LEU A 125 -13.29 3.33 0.79
N ALA A 126 -13.95 3.65 -0.32
CA ALA A 126 -13.37 4.46 -1.40
C ALA A 126 -13.09 5.93 -1.00
N HIS A 127 -13.72 6.40 0.08
CA HIS A 127 -13.62 7.77 0.62
C HIS A 127 -12.95 7.78 2.00
N ASN A 128 -11.89 6.99 2.14
CA ASN A 128 -11.15 6.89 3.39
C ASN A 128 -10.06 7.98 3.46
N TYR A 129 -10.22 8.96 4.34
CA TYR A 129 -9.24 10.03 4.54
C TYR A 129 -7.87 9.52 5.00
N ALA A 130 -7.81 8.33 5.58
CA ALA A 130 -6.53 7.76 5.93
C ALA A 130 -5.70 7.39 4.68
N ALA A 131 -6.30 7.20 3.51
CA ALA A 131 -5.60 6.94 2.24
C ALA A 131 -5.42 8.20 1.37
N ALA A 132 -5.96 9.35 1.78
CA ALA A 132 -5.98 10.56 0.97
C ALA A 132 -4.61 11.26 0.89
N GLU A 133 -4.41 12.00 -0.21
CA GLU A 133 -3.20 12.77 -0.47
C GLU A 133 -3.01 13.89 0.57
N ARG A 134 -1.75 14.17 0.90
CA ARG A 134 -1.36 15.22 1.84
C ARG A 134 -0.49 16.27 1.16
N ARG A 135 -0.75 17.55 1.46
CA ARG A 135 -0.06 18.71 0.87
C ARG A 135 0.37 19.73 1.92
N PRO A 136 1.36 20.59 1.65
CA PRO A 136 1.69 21.72 2.53
C PRO A 136 0.50 22.70 2.67
N PRO A 137 0.39 23.45 3.79
CA PRO A 137 -0.64 24.46 3.98
C PRO A 137 -0.49 25.61 2.97
N ARG A 138 -1.61 26.22 2.56
CA ARG A 138 -1.62 27.42 1.71
C ARG A 138 -1.77 28.74 2.48
N ARG A 139 -1.74 28.69 3.80
CA ARG A 139 -1.96 29.84 4.69
C ARG A 139 -0.68 30.56 5.06
N SER A 140 -0.82 31.81 5.50
CA SER A 140 0.32 32.58 6.02
C SER A 140 0.81 32.01 7.35
N ALA A 141 2.08 32.27 7.68
CA ALA A 141 2.66 31.86 8.95
C ALA A 141 1.93 32.49 10.15
N GLY A 142 1.52 33.76 10.05
CA GLY A 142 0.86 34.50 11.14
C GLY A 142 -0.52 33.95 11.54
N GLU A 143 -1.38 33.63 10.57
CA GLU A 143 -2.70 33.02 10.84
C GLU A 143 -2.56 31.63 11.48
N THR A 144 -1.55 30.89 11.04
CA THR A 144 -1.22 29.56 11.53
C THR A 144 -0.72 29.60 12.97
N GLU A 145 -0.02 30.67 13.36
CA GLU A 145 0.50 30.87 14.70
C GLU A 145 -0.60 31.20 15.72
N ALA A 146 -1.58 32.04 15.37
CA ALA A 146 -2.70 32.36 16.27
C ALA A 146 -3.53 31.14 16.66
N ILE A 147 -3.76 30.23 15.71
CA ILE A 147 -4.44 28.94 15.96
C ILE A 147 -3.59 28.08 16.92
N LEU A 148 -2.28 28.03 16.69
CA LEU A 148 -1.37 27.29 17.56
C LEU A 148 -1.37 27.84 18.99
N GLU A 149 -1.30 29.15 19.18
CA GLU A 149 -1.30 29.72 20.54
C GLU A 149 -2.55 29.36 21.32
N THR A 150 -3.70 29.27 20.64
CA THR A 150 -4.94 28.77 21.28
C THR A 150 -4.84 27.31 21.69
N ILE A 151 -4.25 26.45 20.84
CA ILE A 151 -4.00 25.05 21.17
C ILE A 151 -3.02 24.92 22.33
N LEU A 152 -1.93 25.69 22.34
CA LEU A 152 -0.94 25.69 23.41
C LEU A 152 -1.54 26.17 24.73
N PHE A 153 -2.43 27.16 24.70
CA PHE A 153 -3.19 27.58 25.87
C PHE A 153 -4.00 26.42 26.48
N ASP A 154 -4.72 25.65 25.65
CA ASP A 154 -5.46 24.48 26.12
C ASP A 154 -4.52 23.38 26.66
N VAL A 155 -3.35 23.17 26.04
CA VAL A 155 -2.34 22.19 26.49
C VAL A 155 -1.74 22.59 27.85
N ARG A 156 -1.43 23.89 28.06
CA ARG A 156 -0.99 24.41 29.36
C ARG A 156 -2.04 24.16 30.43
N ALA A 157 -3.29 24.49 30.14
CA ALA A 157 -4.39 24.29 31.07
C ALA A 157 -4.67 22.81 31.36
N PHE A 158 -4.44 21.94 30.38
CA PHE A 158 -4.57 20.48 30.52
C PHE A 158 -3.53 19.90 31.46
N TYR A 159 -2.23 20.20 31.28
CA TYR A 159 -1.20 19.71 32.20
C TYR A 159 -1.29 20.35 33.59
N ALA A 160 -1.65 21.63 33.68
CA ALA A 160 -1.82 22.32 34.96
C ALA A 160 -2.89 21.67 35.86
N ALA A 161 -3.92 21.06 35.27
CA ALA A 161 -5.01 20.43 36.00
C ALA A 161 -4.70 18.99 36.47
N ARG A 162 -3.56 18.41 36.07
CA ARG A 162 -3.34 16.95 36.19
C ARG A 162 -2.43 16.55 37.32
N LYS A 163 -2.85 15.55 38.10
CA LYS A 163 -2.10 15.06 39.26
C LYS A 163 -0.89 14.22 38.88
N SER A 164 -0.97 13.49 37.78
CA SER A 164 0.11 12.65 37.24
C SER A 164 0.29 12.92 35.75
N VAL A 165 1.52 12.77 35.28
CA VAL A 165 1.87 12.90 33.85
C VAL A 165 2.83 11.78 33.50
N THR A 166 2.45 10.93 32.56
CA THR A 166 3.23 9.77 32.12
C THR A 166 3.75 9.96 30.70
N ALA A 167 4.71 9.12 30.27
CA ALA A 167 5.27 9.20 28.92
C ALA A 167 4.21 8.96 27.85
N SER A 168 3.34 7.96 28.04
CA SER A 168 2.26 7.67 27.09
C SER A 168 1.29 8.83 26.95
N LEU A 169 1.05 9.54 28.05
CA LEU A 169 0.10 10.63 28.09
C LEU A 169 0.58 11.82 27.28
N VAL A 170 1.85 12.17 27.44
CA VAL A 170 2.49 13.24 26.68
C VAL A 170 2.56 12.89 25.20
N HIS A 171 2.96 11.65 24.88
CA HIS A 171 2.98 11.16 23.50
C HIS A 171 1.61 11.28 22.81
N GLN A 172 0.55 10.77 23.45
CA GLN A 172 -0.79 10.76 22.88
C GLN A 172 -1.38 12.18 22.79
N GLN A 173 -1.08 13.05 23.75
CA GLN A 173 -1.46 14.47 23.69
C GLN A 173 -0.80 15.19 22.52
N ILE A 174 0.51 15.01 22.33
CA ILE A 174 1.23 15.60 21.20
C ILE A 174 0.62 15.12 19.88
N LEU A 175 0.35 13.81 19.77
CA LEU A 175 -0.26 13.21 18.58
C LEU A 175 -1.66 13.79 18.30
N TYR A 176 -2.49 13.92 19.34
CA TYR A 176 -3.82 14.52 19.27
C TYR A 176 -3.74 15.97 18.78
N SER A 177 -3.01 16.83 19.50
CA SER A 177 -2.99 18.27 19.21
C SER A 177 -2.38 18.58 17.84
N LYS A 178 -1.35 17.82 17.42
CA LYS A 178 -0.82 17.90 16.04
C LYS A 178 -1.86 17.51 15.00
N SER A 179 -2.58 16.43 15.22
CA SER A 179 -3.60 15.94 14.29
C SER A 179 -4.78 16.91 14.22
N PHE A 180 -5.25 17.39 15.36
CA PHE A 180 -6.33 18.36 15.48
C PHE A 180 -5.98 19.64 14.73
N PHE A 181 -4.79 20.19 14.98
CA PHE A 181 -4.28 21.35 14.26
C PHE A 181 -4.27 21.14 12.75
N ASN A 182 -3.73 20.01 12.29
CA ASN A 182 -3.65 19.71 10.86
C ASN A 182 -5.05 19.55 10.23
N PHE A 183 -6.00 18.89 10.90
CA PHE A 183 -7.36 18.75 10.39
C PHE A 183 -8.11 20.07 10.40
N LEU A 184 -7.97 20.88 11.45
CA LEU A 184 -8.54 22.22 11.51
C LEU A 184 -8.07 23.03 10.30
N LEU A 185 -6.76 23.09 10.06
CA LEU A 185 -6.22 23.80 8.90
C LEU A 185 -6.79 23.23 7.60
N ALA A 186 -6.77 21.90 7.42
CA ALA A 186 -7.24 21.25 6.20
C ALA A 186 -8.70 21.56 5.88
N PHE A 187 -9.60 21.47 6.87
CA PHE A 187 -11.04 21.66 6.67
C PHE A 187 -11.50 23.11 6.71
N THR A 188 -10.60 24.04 7.02
CA THR A 188 -10.85 25.49 6.95
C THR A 188 -10.16 26.14 5.74
N GLU A 189 -9.53 25.36 4.85
CA GLU A 189 -9.07 25.86 3.55
C GLU A 189 -10.25 26.19 2.62
N LYS A 190 -10.08 27.20 1.75
CA LYS A 190 -11.16 27.68 0.86
C LYS A 190 -11.68 26.63 -0.12
N ASP A 191 -10.86 25.63 -0.47
CA ASP A 191 -11.20 24.53 -1.36
C ASP A 191 -11.54 23.22 -0.64
N ALA A 192 -11.63 23.24 0.70
CA ALA A 192 -12.03 22.07 1.47
C ALA A 192 -13.46 21.65 1.16
N VAL A 193 -13.66 20.37 0.90
CA VAL A 193 -14.97 19.75 0.77
C VAL A 193 -15.35 19.16 2.12
N LEU A 194 -16.42 19.67 2.70
CA LEU A 194 -17.01 19.09 3.91
C LEU A 194 -17.79 17.83 3.52
N PRO A 195 -17.58 16.70 4.21
CA PRO A 195 -18.38 15.51 3.98
C PRO A 195 -19.80 15.70 4.52
N THR A 196 -20.74 14.91 4.01
CA THR A 196 -22.11 14.83 4.51
C THR A 196 -22.16 14.19 5.90
N ALA A 197 -21.31 13.20 6.15
CA ALA A 197 -21.11 12.61 7.47
C ALA A 197 -19.74 11.93 7.55
N LEU A 198 -19.18 11.88 8.75
CA LEU A 198 -17.96 11.15 9.07
C LEU A 198 -18.29 9.84 9.77
N VAL A 199 -17.77 8.71 9.27
CA VAL A 199 -17.88 7.39 9.89
C VAL A 199 -16.54 7.01 10.54
N LEU A 200 -16.56 6.75 11.85
CA LEU A 200 -15.38 6.36 12.62
C LEU A 200 -15.62 5.04 13.33
N ALA A 201 -14.60 4.17 13.33
CA ALA A 201 -14.64 2.90 14.03
C ALA A 201 -13.85 2.92 15.35
N ASN A 202 -13.42 4.09 15.84
CA ASN A 202 -12.66 4.21 17.09
C ASN A 202 -12.90 5.60 17.70
N ASP A 203 -13.28 5.63 18.97
CA ASP A 203 -13.76 6.80 19.73
C ASP A 203 -12.71 7.41 20.67
N HIS A 204 -11.55 6.79 20.84
CA HIS A 204 -10.54 7.19 21.83
C HIS A 204 -9.12 7.37 21.27
N SER A 205 -8.84 6.90 20.05
CA SER A 205 -7.55 7.07 19.40
C SER A 205 -7.30 8.54 19.08
N PRO A 206 -6.16 9.15 19.47
CA PRO A 206 -5.91 10.59 19.30
C PRO A 206 -6.17 11.16 17.91
N VAL A 207 -5.75 10.47 16.85
CA VAL A 207 -5.95 10.95 15.47
C VAL A 207 -7.45 10.96 15.12
N ARG A 208 -8.21 9.94 15.53
CA ARG A 208 -9.64 9.83 15.24
C ARG A 208 -10.46 10.80 16.08
N VAL A 209 -10.11 10.95 17.35
CA VAL A 209 -10.69 11.96 18.24
C VAL A 209 -10.47 13.36 17.67
N ALA A 210 -9.26 13.67 17.20
CA ALA A 210 -8.96 14.95 16.57
C ALA A 210 -9.86 15.24 15.37
N LEU A 211 -10.02 14.28 14.44
CA LEU A 211 -10.91 14.45 13.29
C LEU A 211 -12.39 14.57 13.72
N SER A 212 -12.83 13.76 14.69
CA SER A 212 -14.18 13.82 15.27
C SER A 212 -14.50 15.19 15.85
N MET A 213 -13.58 15.77 16.64
CA MET A 213 -13.78 17.09 17.26
C MET A 213 -13.81 18.21 16.22
N VAL A 214 -12.99 18.11 15.17
CA VAL A 214 -13.05 19.05 14.03
C VAL A 214 -14.40 18.97 13.31
N MET A 215 -14.90 17.76 13.03
CA MET A 215 -16.22 17.57 12.42
C MET A 215 -17.36 18.08 13.31
N LYS A 216 -17.28 17.84 14.63
CA LYS A 216 -18.24 18.37 15.62
C LYS A 216 -18.26 19.89 15.58
N GLY A 217 -17.09 20.54 15.57
CA GLY A 217 -16.96 21.99 15.43
C GLY A 217 -17.55 22.56 14.14
N LEU A 218 -17.43 21.80 13.05
CA LEU A 218 -18.00 22.13 11.74
C LEU A 218 -19.50 21.80 11.61
N GLY A 219 -20.09 21.11 12.59
CA GLY A 219 -21.48 20.66 12.53
C GLY A 219 -21.72 19.53 11.52
N VAL A 220 -20.68 18.76 11.19
CA VAL A 220 -20.79 17.56 10.33
C VAL A 220 -21.23 16.38 11.21
N PRO A 221 -22.34 15.68 10.87
CA PRO A 221 -22.77 14.49 11.60
C PRO A 221 -21.69 13.41 11.64
N ARG A 222 -21.52 12.79 12.81
CA ARG A 222 -20.55 11.74 13.06
C ARG A 222 -21.27 10.44 13.40
N VAL A 223 -20.81 9.35 12.78
CA VAL A 223 -21.31 8.00 12.97
C VAL A 223 -20.19 7.17 13.61
N TYR A 224 -20.45 6.63 14.79
CA TYR A 224 -19.51 5.73 15.47
C TYR A 224 -19.88 4.27 15.23
N LEU A 225 -18.86 3.45 14.94
CA LEU A 225 -18.95 2.00 14.84
C LEU A 225 -18.06 1.39 15.93
N GLN A 226 -18.67 0.69 16.88
CA GLN A 226 -17.90 -0.03 17.88
C GLN A 226 -17.09 -1.16 17.23
N HIS A 227 -15.77 -1.19 17.47
CA HIS A 227 -14.85 -2.20 16.94
C HIS A 227 -14.37 -3.22 17.99
N ALA A 228 -14.53 -2.93 19.28
CA ALA A 228 -14.17 -3.77 20.41
C ALA A 228 -15.10 -3.50 21.59
N GLU A 229 -15.15 -4.42 22.57
CA GLU A 229 -15.87 -4.19 23.83
C GLU A 229 -15.30 -2.98 24.58
N VAL A 230 -16.12 -2.40 25.47
CA VAL A 230 -15.84 -1.13 26.16
C VAL A 230 -15.85 -1.31 27.67
N SER A 231 -15.17 -0.41 28.38
CA SER A 231 -15.16 -0.33 29.84
C SER A 231 -15.38 1.11 30.30
N GLU A 232 -15.50 1.33 31.62
CA GLU A 232 -15.89 2.63 32.18
C GLU A 232 -14.81 3.73 32.03
N CYS A 233 -13.59 3.37 31.60
CA CYS A 233 -12.55 4.34 31.25
C CYS A 233 -12.69 4.91 29.83
N PHE A 234 -13.62 4.40 29.02
CA PHE A 234 -13.91 4.96 27.69
C PHE A 234 -14.52 6.37 27.78
N PRO A 235 -14.34 7.19 26.73
CA PRO A 235 -14.96 8.52 26.69
C PRO A 235 -16.49 8.43 26.57
N PRO A 236 -17.21 9.50 26.96
CA PRO A 236 -18.65 9.60 26.73
C PRO A 236 -19.05 9.38 25.26
N LEU A 237 -20.17 8.68 25.05
CA LEU A 237 -20.73 8.43 23.73
C LEU A 237 -21.59 9.62 23.29
N ASP A 238 -21.03 10.49 22.46
CA ASP A 238 -21.66 11.75 22.05
C ASP A 238 -21.86 11.90 20.53
N PHE A 239 -21.74 10.79 19.78
CA PHE A 239 -21.89 10.80 18.34
C PHE A 239 -23.37 10.94 17.97
N GLU A 240 -23.65 11.62 16.86
CA GLU A 240 -25.04 11.80 16.42
C GLU A 240 -25.71 10.45 16.12
N HIS A 241 -24.93 9.47 15.65
CA HIS A 241 -25.33 8.07 15.53
C HIS A 241 -24.24 7.12 16.01
N SER A 242 -24.61 6.08 16.76
CA SER A 242 -23.67 5.08 17.27
C SER A 242 -24.19 3.67 17.06
N ILE A 243 -23.41 2.81 16.39
CA ILE A 243 -23.70 1.40 16.22
C ILE A 243 -22.83 0.57 17.18
N LEU A 244 -23.49 0.04 18.21
CA LEU A 244 -22.89 -0.82 19.22
C LEU A 244 -23.05 -2.30 18.84
N ARG A 245 -22.25 -3.16 19.46
CA ARG A 245 -22.27 -4.61 19.24
C ARG A 245 -23.34 -5.31 20.10
N ASN A 246 -23.59 -4.78 21.30
CA ASN A 246 -24.44 -5.41 22.30
C ASN A 246 -25.02 -4.42 23.31
N ASN A 247 -26.05 -4.85 24.05
CA ASN A 247 -26.73 -4.05 25.08
C ASN A 247 -25.83 -3.77 26.29
N ARG A 248 -24.88 -4.65 26.57
CA ARG A 248 -23.91 -4.43 27.64
C ARG A 248 -23.05 -3.20 27.39
N SER A 249 -22.57 -3.02 26.17
CA SER A 249 -21.80 -1.84 25.76
C SER A 249 -22.63 -0.56 25.90
N LEU A 250 -23.92 -0.60 25.54
CA LEU A 250 -24.84 0.52 25.76
C LEU A 250 -24.92 0.88 27.25
N ALA A 251 -25.16 -0.11 28.11
CA ALA A 251 -25.24 0.08 29.55
C ALA A 251 -23.93 0.61 30.16
N VAL A 252 -22.76 0.22 29.63
CA VAL A 252 -21.46 0.78 30.05
C VAL A 252 -21.37 2.25 29.68
N TYR A 253 -21.72 2.63 28.45
CA TYR A 253 -21.71 4.03 28.04
C TYR A 253 -22.70 4.89 28.85
N GLU A 254 -23.88 4.38 29.17
CA GLU A 254 -24.85 5.06 30.04
C GLU A 254 -24.34 5.31 31.45
N ARG A 255 -23.50 4.41 32.00
CA ARG A 255 -22.82 4.63 33.28
C ARG A 255 -21.70 5.66 33.20
N ILE A 256 -21.02 5.76 32.06
CA ILE A 256 -19.96 6.76 31.84
C ILE A 256 -20.53 8.17 31.88
N ALA A 257 -21.61 8.41 31.12
CA ALA A 257 -22.33 9.67 31.02
C ALA A 257 -23.65 9.46 30.26
N PRO A 258 -24.61 10.41 30.34
CA PRO A 258 -25.78 10.37 29.47
C PRO A 258 -25.37 10.26 27.99
N VAL A 259 -25.83 9.20 27.33
CA VAL A 259 -25.56 8.96 25.91
C VAL A 259 -26.26 10.05 25.09
N GLN A 260 -25.52 10.64 24.15
CA GLN A 260 -26.07 11.64 23.22
C GLN A 260 -26.23 11.03 21.83
N GLY A 261 -27.20 11.54 21.07
CA GLY A 261 -27.53 11.03 19.74
C GLY A 261 -28.36 9.75 19.78
N ARG A 262 -28.45 9.06 18.64
CA ARG A 262 -29.21 7.80 18.51
C ARG A 262 -28.25 6.61 18.55
N THR A 263 -28.56 5.63 19.38
CA THR A 263 -27.84 4.36 19.48
C THR A 263 -28.60 3.24 18.78
N TYR A 264 -27.85 2.29 18.23
CA TYR A 264 -28.37 1.11 17.56
C TYR A 264 -27.52 -0.08 17.99
N VAL A 265 -28.15 -1.17 18.40
CA VAL A 265 -27.47 -2.42 18.77
C VAL A 265 -27.65 -3.40 17.63
N ILE A 266 -26.59 -3.61 16.84
CA ILE A 266 -26.67 -4.39 15.60
C ILE A 266 -25.60 -5.48 15.60
N ALA A 267 -26.01 -6.74 15.43
CA ALA A 267 -25.10 -7.87 15.33
C ALA A 267 -24.16 -7.73 14.11
N ARG A 268 -22.89 -8.10 14.27
CA ARG A 268 -21.89 -8.07 13.19
C ARG A 268 -21.91 -9.32 12.31
N GLU A 269 -22.39 -10.43 12.89
CA GLU A 269 -22.54 -11.72 12.22
C GLU A 269 -24.02 -12.07 12.09
N SER A 270 -24.40 -12.71 10.98
CA SER A 270 -25.78 -13.14 10.71
C SER A 270 -26.09 -14.54 11.23
N THR A 271 -25.07 -15.28 11.69
CA THR A 271 -25.18 -16.66 12.15
C THR A 271 -25.64 -16.73 13.60
N GLU A 272 -26.56 -17.65 13.89
CA GLU A 272 -27.03 -17.91 15.24
C GLU A 272 -25.90 -18.45 16.13
N PRO A 273 -25.78 -17.99 17.40
CA PRO A 273 -24.79 -18.50 18.33
C PRO A 273 -24.91 -20.00 18.59
N LYS A 274 -23.79 -20.73 18.60
CA LYS A 274 -23.74 -22.19 18.80
C LYS A 274 -23.73 -22.59 20.28
N ILE A 275 -24.77 -22.20 21.02
CA ILE A 275 -24.80 -22.36 22.48
C ILE A 275 -24.79 -23.83 22.93
N ASP A 276 -25.43 -24.73 22.16
CA ASP A 276 -25.46 -26.16 22.50
C ASP A 276 -24.06 -26.79 22.55
N ALA A 277 -23.10 -26.30 21.76
CA ALA A 277 -21.72 -26.78 21.79
C ALA A 277 -20.98 -26.42 23.10
N LEU A 278 -21.39 -25.34 23.79
CA LEU A 278 -20.82 -24.96 25.09
C LEU A 278 -21.29 -25.89 26.23
N ARG A 279 -22.44 -26.56 26.04
CA ARG A 279 -23.04 -27.49 27.01
C ARG A 279 -22.42 -28.87 26.98
N ARG A 280 -21.71 -29.20 25.89
CA ARG A 280 -21.16 -30.54 25.69
C ARG A 280 -20.09 -30.87 26.75
N PRO A 281 -20.24 -31.98 27.51
CA PRO A 281 -19.18 -32.46 28.38
C PRO A 281 -17.96 -32.90 27.55
N ARG A 282 -16.78 -32.57 28.07
CA ARG A 282 -15.48 -32.88 27.46
C ARG A 282 -14.70 -33.78 28.41
N ASP A 283 -15.04 -35.08 28.35
CA ASP A 283 -14.59 -36.10 29.30
C ASP A 283 -13.24 -36.76 28.93
N GLY A 284 -12.76 -36.57 27.70
CA GLY A 284 -11.44 -37.00 27.23
C GLY A 284 -10.36 -35.93 27.36
N GLN A 285 -9.21 -36.17 26.70
CA GLN A 285 -8.21 -35.13 26.51
C GLN A 285 -8.71 -34.07 25.54
N VAL A 286 -8.35 -32.81 25.79
CA VAL A 286 -8.79 -31.65 24.99
C VAL A 286 -7.62 -30.86 24.44
N GLU A 287 -7.83 -30.24 23.28
CA GLU A 287 -6.93 -29.18 22.82
C GLU A 287 -7.22 -27.88 23.56
N VAL A 288 -6.16 -27.17 23.94
CA VAL A 288 -6.23 -25.84 24.55
C VAL A 288 -5.57 -24.83 23.63
N VAL A 289 -6.29 -23.75 23.33
CA VAL A 289 -5.78 -22.64 22.50
C VAL A 289 -5.75 -21.37 23.33
N ILE A 290 -4.59 -20.73 23.37
CA ILE A 290 -4.38 -19.47 24.11
C ILE A 290 -4.56 -18.29 23.16
N TYR A 291 -5.38 -17.32 23.58
CA TYR A 291 -5.72 -16.11 22.84
C TYR A 291 -5.21 -14.88 23.59
N PRO A 292 -3.92 -14.54 23.45
CA PRO A 292 -3.38 -13.35 24.10
C PRO A 292 -3.92 -12.06 23.51
N THR A 293 -3.83 -10.99 24.30
CA THR A 293 -3.99 -9.63 23.80
C THR A 293 -2.76 -9.21 23.00
N SER A 294 -2.69 -7.97 22.52
CA SER A 294 -1.51 -7.46 21.80
C SER A 294 -0.23 -7.46 22.64
N ARG A 295 -0.36 -7.70 23.96
CA ARG A 295 0.71 -7.74 24.95
C ARG A 295 0.56 -8.96 25.85
N VAL A 296 1.69 -9.48 26.29
CA VAL A 296 1.75 -10.60 27.23
C VAL A 296 2.83 -10.35 28.27
N VAL A 297 2.60 -10.81 29.49
CA VAL A 297 3.62 -10.96 30.53
C VAL A 297 4.33 -12.29 30.26
N SER A 298 5.52 -12.21 29.68
CA SER A 298 6.23 -13.39 29.13
C SER A 298 6.45 -14.51 30.14
N ASP A 299 6.82 -14.18 31.37
CA ASP A 299 7.11 -15.19 32.41
C ASP A 299 5.83 -15.92 32.84
N ALA A 300 4.74 -15.18 33.06
CA ALA A 300 3.44 -15.76 33.38
C ALA A 300 2.88 -16.60 32.21
N LEU A 301 3.05 -16.15 30.96
CA LEU A 301 2.70 -16.94 29.79
C LEU A 301 3.52 -18.24 29.75
N ARG A 302 4.83 -18.19 30.05
CA ARG A 302 5.70 -19.37 30.07
C ARG A 302 5.26 -20.37 31.14
N ASP A 303 4.97 -19.90 32.33
CA ASP A 303 4.47 -20.74 33.42
C ASP A 303 3.14 -21.40 33.07
N MET A 304 2.25 -20.66 32.41
CA MET A 304 0.98 -21.18 31.91
C MET A 304 1.21 -22.30 30.89
N LEU A 305 2.10 -22.09 29.91
CA LEU A 305 2.44 -23.11 28.90
C LEU A 305 3.00 -24.37 29.55
N MET A 306 3.91 -24.23 30.53
CA MET A 306 4.47 -25.38 31.24
C MET A 306 3.39 -26.18 31.99
N ARG A 307 2.45 -25.51 32.66
CA ARG A 307 1.37 -26.17 33.40
C ARG A 307 0.37 -26.87 32.50
N LEU A 308 0.00 -26.24 31.39
CA LEU A 308 -0.91 -26.84 30.40
C LEU A 308 -0.28 -28.08 29.74
N LYS A 309 1.02 -28.02 29.41
CA LYS A 309 1.73 -29.18 28.87
C LYS A 309 1.87 -30.33 29.86
N GLY A 310 1.99 -30.02 31.15
CA GLY A 310 2.04 -31.02 32.21
C GLY A 310 0.68 -31.60 32.60
N ASN A 311 -0.42 -31.07 32.05
CA ASN A 311 -1.77 -31.48 32.41
C ASN A 311 -2.16 -32.78 31.66
N PRO A 312 -2.44 -33.90 32.35
CA PRO A 312 -2.73 -35.18 31.70
C PRO A 312 -4.03 -35.18 30.90
N ASN A 313 -4.89 -34.17 31.09
CA ASN A 313 -6.15 -34.01 30.39
C ASN A 313 -6.04 -33.10 29.15
N VAL A 314 -4.87 -32.56 28.84
CA VAL A 314 -4.65 -31.71 27.66
C VAL A 314 -3.86 -32.51 26.61
N SER A 315 -4.43 -32.68 25.42
CA SER A 315 -3.77 -33.42 24.33
C SER A 315 -2.80 -32.54 23.54
N ASN A 316 -3.15 -31.27 23.35
CA ASN A 316 -2.35 -30.30 22.61
C ASN A 316 -2.52 -28.89 23.16
N VAL A 317 -1.47 -28.07 23.03
CA VAL A 317 -1.50 -26.65 23.36
C VAL A 317 -1.10 -25.85 22.13
N ALA A 318 -1.94 -24.89 21.76
CA ALA A 318 -1.66 -23.93 20.70
C ALA A 318 -1.83 -22.50 21.20
N LEU A 319 -1.22 -21.54 20.52
CA LEU A 319 -1.35 -20.12 20.80
C LEU A 319 -1.75 -19.40 19.51
N LYS A 320 -2.87 -18.68 19.53
CA LYS A 320 -3.33 -17.87 18.41
C LYS A 320 -2.91 -16.43 18.61
N GLN A 321 -1.88 -16.00 17.89
CA GLN A 321 -1.29 -14.68 18.10
C GLN A 321 -2.29 -13.55 17.82
N HIS A 322 -2.23 -12.49 18.62
CA HIS A 322 -3.01 -11.29 18.35
C HIS A 322 -2.49 -10.60 17.06
N PRO A 323 -3.36 -10.19 16.11
CA PRO A 323 -2.91 -9.56 14.85
C PRO A 323 -2.09 -8.27 15.03
N GLY A 324 -2.29 -7.59 16.17
CA GLY A 324 -1.53 -6.40 16.57
C GLY A 324 -0.48 -6.68 17.64
N ALA A 325 -0.01 -7.92 17.79
CA ALA A 325 1.06 -8.26 18.73
C ALA A 325 2.31 -7.46 18.42
N ALA A 326 2.85 -6.79 19.44
CA ALA A 326 3.99 -5.88 19.26
C ALA A 326 5.33 -6.59 19.04
N LYS A 327 5.43 -7.86 19.43
CA LYS A 327 6.56 -8.74 19.14
C LYS A 327 6.01 -10.07 18.60
N PRO A 328 6.63 -10.66 17.57
CA PRO A 328 6.35 -12.03 17.17
C PRO A 328 6.57 -12.98 18.36
N LEU A 329 5.66 -13.92 18.57
CA LEU A 329 5.80 -14.91 19.66
C LEU A 329 6.52 -16.18 19.19
N ASP A 330 6.90 -16.27 17.91
CA ASP A 330 7.59 -17.43 17.32
C ASP A 330 8.85 -17.81 18.12
N ALA A 331 9.75 -16.83 18.35
CA ALA A 331 10.98 -17.04 19.11
C ALA A 331 10.72 -17.33 20.60
N PHE A 332 9.59 -16.86 21.16
CA PHE A 332 9.22 -17.16 22.54
C PHE A 332 8.72 -18.61 22.69
N LEU A 333 8.12 -19.16 21.64
CA LEU A 333 7.57 -20.52 21.62
C LEU A 333 8.57 -21.57 21.13
N GLU A 334 9.74 -21.18 20.64
CA GLU A 334 10.78 -22.09 20.20
C GLU A 334 11.18 -23.06 21.34
N GLY A 335 11.21 -24.37 21.04
CA GLY A 335 11.49 -25.41 22.04
C GLY A 335 10.37 -25.70 23.05
N THR A 336 9.28 -24.91 23.05
CA THR A 336 8.13 -25.15 23.95
C THR A 336 7.21 -26.26 23.44
N GLY A 337 7.26 -26.62 22.15
CA GLY A 337 6.36 -27.61 21.55
C GLY A 337 4.90 -27.16 21.43
N VAL A 338 4.64 -25.85 21.56
CA VAL A 338 3.32 -25.22 21.43
C VAL A 338 3.17 -24.70 20.00
N ALA A 339 2.06 -25.02 19.34
CA ALA A 339 1.81 -24.58 17.97
C ALA A 339 1.40 -23.10 17.93
N LEU A 340 1.99 -22.29 17.03
CA LEU A 340 1.57 -20.92 16.79
C LEU A 340 0.57 -20.86 15.64
N LEU A 341 -0.65 -20.39 15.92
CA LEU A 341 -1.75 -20.27 14.97
C LEU A 341 -1.89 -18.83 14.47
N LYS A 342 -2.05 -18.68 13.15
CA LYS A 342 -2.34 -17.38 12.51
C LYS A 342 -3.84 -17.10 12.43
N ASP A 343 -4.62 -18.13 12.13
CA ASP A 343 -6.07 -18.05 11.98
C ASP A 343 -6.81 -18.66 13.18
N PHE A 344 -8.14 -18.46 13.22
CA PHE A 344 -8.98 -19.13 14.20
C PHE A 344 -9.04 -20.62 13.88
N PRO A 345 -8.67 -21.53 14.81
CA PRO A 345 -8.91 -22.95 14.63
C PRO A 345 -10.40 -23.20 14.47
N THR A 346 -10.72 -24.10 13.53
CA THR A 346 -12.11 -24.51 13.24
C THR A 346 -12.54 -25.72 14.05
N GLU A 347 -11.56 -26.42 14.63
CA GLU A 347 -11.75 -27.60 15.48
C GLU A 347 -12.22 -27.21 16.89
N ASP A 348 -12.90 -28.12 17.58
CA ASP A 348 -13.37 -27.91 18.96
C ASP A 348 -12.18 -27.91 19.92
N HIS A 349 -12.09 -26.88 20.75
CA HIS A 349 -11.01 -26.70 21.70
C HIS A 349 -11.48 -25.86 22.89
N ILE A 350 -10.63 -25.75 23.90
CA ILE A 350 -10.85 -24.86 25.04
C ILE A 350 -10.00 -23.61 24.86
N ALA A 351 -10.64 -22.44 24.93
CA ALA A 351 -9.95 -21.18 24.79
C ALA A 351 -9.54 -20.62 26.16
N ILE A 352 -8.26 -20.24 26.30
CA ILE A 352 -7.79 -19.42 27.42
C ILE A 352 -7.50 -18.02 26.89
N ALA A 353 -8.10 -16.99 27.47
CA ALA A 353 -7.90 -15.60 27.08
C ALA A 353 -7.48 -14.73 28.27
N GLY A 354 -6.71 -13.68 28.01
CA GLY A 354 -6.50 -12.59 28.97
C GLY A 354 -7.66 -11.60 28.91
N ASN A 355 -7.36 -10.31 28.93
CA ASN A 355 -8.35 -9.24 28.73
C ASN A 355 -8.70 -9.04 27.24
N SER A 356 -9.07 -10.12 26.56
CA SER A 356 -9.36 -10.11 25.12
C SER A 356 -10.85 -10.14 24.84
N SER A 357 -11.34 -9.18 24.05
CA SER A 357 -12.73 -9.14 23.58
C SER A 357 -13.11 -10.30 22.66
N VAL A 358 -12.13 -11.07 22.18
CA VAL A 358 -12.35 -12.29 21.40
C VAL A 358 -13.17 -13.33 22.16
N ALA A 359 -13.21 -13.26 23.49
CA ALA A 359 -14.00 -14.15 24.34
C ALA A 359 -15.47 -14.22 23.89
N VAL A 360 -16.08 -13.07 23.56
CA VAL A 360 -17.49 -13.00 23.11
C VAL A 360 -17.67 -13.70 21.75
N GLU A 361 -16.72 -13.50 20.82
CA GLU A 361 -16.75 -14.14 19.50
C GLU A 361 -16.56 -15.66 19.57
N LEU A 362 -15.72 -16.15 20.48
CA LEU A 362 -15.49 -17.58 20.70
C LEU A 362 -16.70 -18.26 21.35
N ILE A 363 -17.31 -17.63 22.36
CA ILE A 363 -18.55 -18.10 22.99
C ILE A 363 -19.66 -18.19 21.93
N ALA A 364 -19.81 -17.18 21.06
CA ALA A 364 -20.79 -17.22 19.97
C ALA A 364 -20.58 -18.40 19.01
N LYS A 365 -19.32 -18.81 18.79
CA LYS A 365 -18.94 -19.96 17.96
C LYS A 365 -19.08 -21.31 18.67
N GLY A 366 -19.48 -21.33 19.93
CA GLY A 366 -19.65 -22.55 20.71
C GLY A 366 -18.35 -23.06 21.37
N ILE A 367 -17.33 -22.22 21.43
CA ILE A 367 -16.02 -22.54 22.02
C ILE A 367 -16.01 -22.07 23.48
N PRO A 368 -15.80 -22.97 24.46
CA PRO A 368 -15.75 -22.58 25.88
C PRO A 368 -14.50 -21.75 26.15
N VAL A 369 -14.70 -20.56 26.72
CA VAL A 369 -13.62 -19.62 27.08
C VAL A 369 -13.40 -19.63 28.59
N TYR A 370 -12.15 -19.53 29.02
CA TYR A 370 -11.76 -19.28 30.41
C TYR A 370 -10.74 -18.14 30.43
N GLN A 371 -10.79 -17.30 31.46
CA GLN A 371 -9.88 -16.16 31.55
C GLN A 371 -8.76 -16.39 32.55
N ASN A 372 -7.52 -16.25 32.10
CA ASN A 372 -6.37 -16.17 32.97
C ASN A 372 -5.76 -14.78 32.78
N PHE A 373 -5.81 -13.96 33.84
CA PHE A 373 -5.31 -12.59 33.79
C PHE A 373 -3.82 -12.49 34.11
N ASP A 374 -3.19 -13.56 34.60
CA ASP A 374 -1.80 -13.54 35.07
C ASP A 374 -0.82 -13.20 33.92
N PHE A 375 -1.14 -13.62 32.70
CA PHE A 375 -0.31 -13.35 31.52
C PHE A 375 -0.67 -12.05 30.77
N ASP A 376 -1.65 -11.27 31.25
CA ASP A 376 -2.10 -10.03 30.61
C ASP A 376 -1.68 -8.81 31.45
N PRO A 377 -1.02 -7.79 30.87
CA PRO A 377 -0.57 -6.62 31.63
C PRO A 377 -1.68 -5.58 31.90
N VAL A 378 -2.94 -5.88 31.58
CA VAL A 378 -4.10 -5.05 31.90
C VAL A 378 -4.75 -5.54 33.19
N GLU A 379 -5.34 -4.63 33.96
CA GLU A 379 -6.13 -4.97 35.15
C GLU A 379 -7.12 -6.11 34.88
N SER A 380 -7.21 -7.05 35.84
CA SER A 380 -8.04 -8.23 35.72
C SER A 380 -9.50 -7.88 35.45
N ASP A 381 -10.12 -8.66 34.57
CA ASP A 381 -11.51 -8.53 34.17
C ASP A 381 -11.89 -7.12 33.69
N TYR A 382 -11.02 -6.52 32.88
CA TYR A 382 -11.15 -5.17 32.33
C TYR A 382 -12.52 -4.89 31.67
N TYR A 383 -13.09 -5.90 31.03
CA TYR A 383 -14.42 -5.84 30.40
C TYR A 383 -15.57 -6.31 31.30
N GLY A 384 -15.29 -6.95 32.44
CA GLY A 384 -16.30 -7.47 33.35
C GLY A 384 -16.89 -8.83 32.96
N PHE A 385 -16.26 -9.57 32.05
CA PHE A 385 -16.79 -10.85 31.57
C PHE A 385 -16.92 -11.90 32.68
N VAL A 386 -15.96 -11.95 33.62
CA VAL A 386 -16.00 -12.88 34.75
C VAL A 386 -16.98 -12.39 35.81
N ARG A 387 -16.88 -11.10 36.19
CA ARG A 387 -17.76 -10.48 37.19
C ARG A 387 -19.24 -10.54 36.81
N ASP A 388 -19.55 -10.39 35.52
CA ASP A 388 -20.92 -10.47 35.01
C ASP A 388 -21.39 -11.93 34.85
N GLY A 389 -20.51 -12.92 35.06
CA GLY A 389 -20.83 -14.34 34.94
C GLY A 389 -20.86 -14.88 33.51
N LEU A 390 -20.40 -14.11 32.51
CA LEU A 390 -20.36 -14.56 31.12
C LEU A 390 -19.37 -15.72 30.94
N THR A 391 -18.18 -15.61 31.54
CA THR A 391 -17.10 -16.60 31.52
C THR A 391 -16.58 -16.83 32.93
N ARG A 392 -15.54 -17.64 33.09
CA ARG A 392 -14.94 -17.96 34.39
C ARG A 392 -13.46 -17.65 34.39
N GLU A 393 -12.98 -17.15 35.51
CA GLU A 393 -11.55 -17.04 35.75
C GLU A 393 -10.96 -18.42 36.05
N VAL A 394 -9.76 -18.66 35.53
CA VAL A 394 -8.92 -19.80 35.88
C VAL A 394 -7.54 -19.29 36.31
N LYS A 395 -7.16 -19.63 37.54
CA LYS A 395 -5.85 -19.27 38.11
C LYS A 395 -4.78 -20.21 37.59
N LEU A 396 -3.55 -19.72 37.56
CA LEU A 396 -2.38 -20.45 37.04
C LEU A 396 -2.24 -21.86 37.65
N GLU A 397 -2.44 -22.02 38.96
CA GLU A 397 -2.36 -23.29 39.68
C GLU A 397 -3.42 -24.32 39.27
N GLN A 398 -4.57 -23.88 38.75
CA GLN A 398 -5.65 -24.76 38.33
C GLN A 398 -5.38 -25.40 36.97
N LEU A 399 -4.49 -24.82 36.16
CA LEU A 399 -4.19 -25.26 34.79
C LEU A 399 -3.47 -26.61 34.71
N SER A 400 -2.94 -27.10 35.84
CA SER A 400 -2.33 -28.45 35.93
C SER A 400 -3.37 -29.58 36.02
N GLY A 401 -4.64 -29.27 36.32
CA GLY A 401 -5.74 -30.23 36.39
C GLY A 401 -6.87 -29.90 35.41
N ARG A 402 -7.97 -30.67 35.42
CA ARG A 402 -9.16 -30.33 34.62
C ARG A 402 -9.78 -29.04 35.17
N PHE A 403 -9.58 -27.93 34.45
CA PHE A 403 -10.08 -26.61 34.84
C PHE A 403 -11.39 -26.21 34.13
N TRP A 404 -11.80 -26.98 33.13
CA TRP A 404 -13.01 -26.72 32.37
C TRP A 404 -14.20 -27.52 32.87
N THR A 405 -15.37 -26.92 32.74
CA THR A 405 -16.66 -27.58 32.95
C THR A 405 -17.65 -27.12 31.89
N PRO A 406 -18.68 -27.91 31.55
CA PRO A 406 -19.79 -27.42 30.73
C PRO A 406 -20.34 -26.10 31.23
N TYR A 407 -20.68 -25.22 30.30
CA TYR A 407 -21.40 -24.01 30.63
C TYR A 407 -22.81 -24.38 31.10
N ARG A 408 -23.26 -23.74 32.19
CA ARG A 408 -24.63 -23.90 32.68
C ARG A 408 -25.52 -23.02 31.81
N ASP A 409 -26.61 -23.59 31.31
CA ASP A 409 -27.62 -22.89 30.51
C ASP A 409 -28.86 -22.54 31.34
N ASP A 410 -28.64 -22.28 32.63
CA ASP A 410 -29.70 -21.73 33.46
C ASP A 410 -30.15 -20.36 32.93
N LYS A 411 -31.36 -19.97 33.34
CA LYS A 411 -31.99 -18.74 32.87
C LYS A 411 -31.14 -17.50 33.16
N ASP A 412 -30.35 -17.54 34.24
CA ASP A 412 -29.52 -16.42 34.67
C ASP A 412 -28.33 -16.23 33.74
N TRP A 413 -27.61 -17.32 33.41
CA TRP A 413 -26.51 -17.25 32.45
C TRP A 413 -26.97 -16.88 31.05
N LEU A 414 -28.12 -17.41 30.59
CA LEU A 414 -28.69 -17.02 29.29
C LEU A 414 -29.10 -15.55 29.25
N ALA A 415 -29.60 -15.00 30.37
CA ALA A 415 -29.91 -13.58 30.48
C ALA A 415 -28.65 -12.71 30.44
N VAL A 416 -27.54 -13.15 31.04
CA VAL A 416 -26.23 -12.49 30.90
C VAL A 416 -25.76 -12.56 29.45
N LEU A 417 -25.79 -13.75 28.85
CA LEU A 417 -25.34 -13.99 27.49
C LEU A 417 -26.06 -13.10 26.48
N SER A 418 -27.38 -12.92 26.60
CA SER A 418 -28.16 -12.06 25.70
C SER A 418 -27.79 -10.57 25.82
N GLN A 419 -27.16 -10.14 26.92
CA GLN A 419 -26.62 -8.78 27.03
C GLN A 419 -25.33 -8.59 26.21
N TRP A 420 -24.60 -9.68 25.95
CA TRP A 420 -23.31 -9.69 25.25
C TRP A 420 -23.42 -10.14 23.78
N LEU A 421 -24.42 -10.98 23.46
CA LEU A 421 -24.70 -11.47 22.11
C LEU A 421 -26.04 -10.92 21.61
N SER A 422 -25.98 -10.04 20.62
CA SER A 422 -27.17 -9.56 19.92
C SER A 422 -27.60 -10.59 18.87
N ASN A 423 -28.87 -10.98 18.87
CA ASN A 423 -29.43 -11.85 17.82
C ASN A 423 -29.75 -11.03 16.56
N SER A 424 -29.44 -11.57 15.39
CA SER A 424 -29.70 -10.94 14.09
C SER A 424 -31.18 -10.63 13.87
N ARG A 425 -32.09 -11.51 14.34
CA ARG A 425 -33.55 -11.31 14.23
C ARG A 425 -34.08 -10.19 15.14
N GLU A 426 -33.45 -9.97 16.29
CA GLU A 426 -33.87 -8.94 17.25
C GLU A 426 -33.36 -7.56 16.85
N CYS A 427 -32.26 -7.49 16.09
CA CYS A 427 -31.67 -6.23 15.65
C CYS A 427 -32.21 -5.69 14.32
N ASP A 428 -33.18 -6.36 13.68
CA ASP A 428 -33.76 -5.93 12.40
C ASP A 428 -34.42 -4.54 12.50
N ALA A 429 -35.06 -4.25 13.63
CA ALA A 429 -35.66 -2.94 13.90
C ALA A 429 -34.60 -1.83 13.97
N ASP A 430 -33.51 -2.06 14.70
CA ASP A 430 -32.40 -1.12 14.82
C ASP A 430 -31.66 -0.93 13.50
N ALA A 431 -31.46 -2.02 12.74
CA ALA A 431 -30.88 -1.96 11.40
C ALA A 431 -31.76 -1.14 10.43
N ALA A 432 -33.09 -1.31 10.49
CA ALA A 432 -34.03 -0.52 9.69
C ALA A 432 -34.08 0.96 10.11
N ALA A 433 -34.10 1.23 11.41
CA ALA A 433 -34.06 2.57 11.97
C ALA A 433 -32.75 3.29 11.59
N PHE A 434 -31.62 2.59 11.67
CA PHE A 434 -30.32 3.11 11.26
C PHE A 434 -30.29 3.47 9.77
N ARG A 435 -30.76 2.57 8.89
CA ARG A 435 -30.85 2.84 7.45
C ARG A 435 -31.72 4.08 7.17
N THR A 436 -32.84 4.22 7.88
CA THR A 436 -33.70 5.41 7.76
C THR A 436 -32.93 6.69 8.14
N ALA A 437 -32.20 6.68 9.27
CA ALA A 437 -31.39 7.81 9.69
C ALA A 437 -30.28 8.16 8.68
N MET A 438 -29.58 7.15 8.13
CA MET A 438 -28.54 7.37 7.11
C MET A 438 -29.13 7.94 5.82
N ALA A 439 -30.33 7.50 5.43
CA ALA A 439 -31.05 8.06 4.29
C ALA A 439 -31.44 9.54 4.51
N GLU A 440 -31.85 9.91 5.72
CA GLU A 440 -32.15 11.30 6.11
C GLU A 440 -30.92 12.19 6.04
N ILE A 441 -29.79 11.75 6.62
CA ILE A 441 -28.51 12.47 6.52
C ILE A 441 -28.08 12.65 5.05
N GLY A 442 -28.23 11.59 4.25
CA GLY A 442 -27.96 11.63 2.82
C GLY A 442 -28.83 12.63 2.04
N LYS A 443 -30.07 12.88 2.47
CA LYS A 443 -30.96 13.90 1.88
C LYS A 443 -30.51 15.32 2.24
N ILE A 444 -30.08 15.55 3.49
CA ILE A 444 -29.60 16.87 3.95
C ILE A 444 -28.40 17.31 3.11
N GLY A 445 -27.43 16.41 2.91
CA GLY A 445 -26.23 16.70 2.09
C GLY A 445 -26.52 17.04 0.63
N ARG A 446 -27.66 16.59 0.07
CA ARG A 446 -28.09 16.93 -1.30
C ARG A 446 -28.79 18.28 -1.39
N SER A 447 -29.32 18.81 -0.28
CA SER A 447 -30.11 20.05 -0.25
C SER A 447 -29.26 21.32 -0.05
N SER A 448 -28.05 21.21 0.50
CA SER A 448 -27.14 22.33 0.75
C SER A 448 -26.30 22.75 -0.47
N GLU A 449 -26.55 22.20 -1.66
CA GLU A 449 -25.99 22.71 -2.92
C GLU A 449 -26.68 24.04 -3.34
N THR A 450 -26.54 25.11 -2.54
CA THR A 450 -27.12 26.43 -2.85
C THR A 450 -26.26 27.28 -3.82
N THR A 451 -26.94 27.73 -4.88
CA THR A 451 -26.74 28.87 -5.81
C THR A 451 -25.37 29.60 -5.87
N PRO A 452 -24.72 29.70 -7.06
CA PRO A 452 -23.44 30.40 -7.22
C PRO A 452 -23.55 31.93 -7.05
N SER A 453 -22.57 32.53 -6.36
CA SER A 453 -22.55 33.93 -5.93
C SER A 453 -22.59 34.99 -7.07
N PRO A 454 -23.04 36.24 -6.79
CA PRO A 454 -23.21 37.31 -7.77
C PRO A 454 -21.93 37.68 -8.56
N GLN A 455 -20.74 37.46 -7.99
CA GLN A 455 -19.46 37.72 -8.66
C GLN A 455 -19.24 36.78 -9.86
N LYS A 456 -19.70 35.52 -9.81
CA LYS A 456 -19.60 34.58 -10.93
C LYS A 456 -20.49 34.98 -12.11
N ARG A 457 -21.64 35.63 -11.87
CA ARG A 457 -22.54 36.14 -12.93
C ARG A 457 -21.91 37.28 -13.75
N ARG A 458 -21.10 38.16 -13.13
CA ARG A 458 -20.40 39.26 -13.82
C ARG A 458 -19.25 38.76 -14.71
N SER A 459 -18.53 37.73 -14.27
CA SER A 459 -17.43 37.10 -15.05
C SER A 459 -17.93 36.43 -16.34
N ILE A 460 -19.05 35.70 -16.25
CA ILE A 460 -19.67 35.01 -17.40
C ILE A 460 -20.19 36.01 -18.44
N LYS A 461 -20.81 37.14 -18.01
CA LYS A 461 -21.24 38.21 -18.92
C LYS A 461 -20.06 38.86 -19.66
N LYS A 462 -18.94 39.13 -18.98
CA LYS A 462 -17.71 39.67 -19.62
C LYS A 462 -17.11 38.67 -20.62
N ARG A 463 -17.14 37.37 -20.32
CA ARG A 463 -16.62 36.30 -21.18
C ARG A 463 -17.48 36.08 -22.43
N MET A 464 -18.82 36.08 -22.30
CA MET A 464 -19.75 36.01 -23.45
C MET A 464 -19.63 37.23 -24.37
N LYS A 465 -19.52 38.44 -23.82
CA LYS A 465 -19.38 39.67 -24.62
C LYS A 465 -18.08 39.67 -25.45
N ARG A 466 -17.01 39.03 -24.93
CA ARG A 466 -15.72 38.87 -25.60
C ARG A 466 -15.76 37.79 -26.71
N ILE A 467 -16.53 36.72 -26.50
CA ILE A 467 -16.74 35.66 -27.51
C ILE A 467 -17.61 36.15 -28.67
N LEU A 468 -18.66 36.93 -28.38
CA LEU A 468 -19.51 37.55 -29.40
C LEU A 468 -18.73 38.56 -30.26
N ARG A 469 -17.89 39.42 -29.65
CA ARG A 469 -17.03 40.37 -30.40
C ARG A 469 -16.01 39.66 -31.31
N ARG A 470 -15.43 38.54 -30.86
CA ARG A 470 -14.47 37.74 -31.65
C ARG A 470 -15.11 36.96 -32.78
N SER A 471 -16.40 36.64 -32.68
CA SER A 471 -17.12 35.92 -33.75
C SER A 471 -17.57 36.88 -34.87
N PHE A 472 -17.88 38.14 -34.52
CA PHE A 472 -18.26 39.18 -35.49
C PHE A 472 -17.10 39.68 -36.36
N THR A 473 -15.86 39.66 -35.86
CA THR A 473 -14.68 40.08 -36.64
C THR A 473 -14.12 38.98 -37.53
N ARG A 474 -14.47 37.71 -37.30
CA ARG A 474 -13.86 36.56 -38.02
C ARG A 474 -14.66 36.09 -39.23
N TYR A 475 -15.97 36.39 -39.34
CA TYR A 475 -16.81 35.94 -40.45
C TYR A 475 -17.90 36.96 -40.86
N PRO A 476 -17.56 38.03 -41.61
CA PRO A 476 -18.52 39.08 -41.97
C PRO A 476 -19.66 38.61 -42.90
N ARG A 477 -19.45 37.54 -43.67
CA ARG A 477 -20.45 37.02 -44.63
C ARG A 477 -21.54 36.14 -43.98
N PHE A 478 -21.25 35.50 -42.84
CA PHE A 478 -22.21 34.64 -42.13
C PHE A 478 -23.26 35.45 -41.34
N ALA A 479 -22.95 36.72 -41.01
CA ALA A 479 -23.84 37.63 -40.29
C ALA A 479 -25.04 38.10 -41.13
N ARG A 480 -24.95 38.15 -42.47
CA ARG A 480 -26.06 38.63 -43.32
C ARG A 480 -27.15 37.58 -43.57
N TYR A 481 -26.83 36.29 -43.53
CA TYR A 481 -27.80 35.21 -43.74
C TYR A 481 -28.53 34.77 -42.45
N SER A 482 -27.93 35.00 -41.28
CA SER A 482 -28.47 34.51 -40.01
C SER A 482 -29.50 35.46 -39.36
N ILE A 483 -29.59 36.72 -39.81
CA ILE A 483 -30.43 37.75 -39.16
C ILE A 483 -31.90 37.70 -39.60
N LYS A 484 -32.24 37.22 -40.80
CA LYS A 484 -33.64 37.11 -41.25
C LYS A 484 -34.42 35.95 -40.61
N GLY A 485 -33.74 34.86 -40.21
CA GLY A 485 -34.36 33.72 -39.54
C GLY A 485 -34.66 33.98 -38.06
N LEU A 486 -33.76 34.67 -37.35
CA LEU A 486 -33.87 34.94 -35.92
C LEU A 486 -34.96 35.97 -35.55
N TYR A 487 -35.33 36.86 -36.48
CA TYR A 487 -36.37 37.89 -36.24
C TYR A 487 -37.81 37.35 -36.31
N ARG A 488 -38.04 36.22 -37.01
CA ARG A 488 -39.34 35.54 -37.05
C ARG A 488 -39.60 34.64 -35.85
N VAL A 489 -38.54 34.16 -35.19
CA VAL A 489 -38.65 33.30 -34.00
C VAL A 489 -38.86 34.13 -32.72
N SER A 490 -38.26 35.33 -32.63
CA SER A 490 -38.43 36.20 -31.45
C SER A 490 -39.82 36.83 -31.32
N THR A 491 -40.51 37.04 -32.45
CA THR A 491 -41.88 37.59 -32.51
C THR A 491 -42.97 36.53 -32.23
N GLY A 492 -42.67 35.24 -32.41
CA GLY A 492 -43.55 34.14 -32.03
C GLY A 492 -43.50 33.82 -30.52
N LEU A 493 -42.32 33.89 -29.91
CA LEU A 493 -42.11 33.57 -28.49
C LEU A 493 -42.71 34.62 -27.54
N SER A 494 -42.82 35.88 -27.97
CA SER A 494 -43.42 36.96 -27.19
C SER A 494 -44.95 36.87 -27.11
N ARG A 495 -45.61 36.23 -28.09
CA ARG A 495 -47.08 35.96 -28.04
C ARG A 495 -47.45 34.77 -27.16
N ILE A 496 -46.56 33.80 -27.01
CA ILE A 496 -46.77 32.62 -26.15
C ILE A 496 -46.60 33.00 -24.68
N ALA A 497 -45.58 33.83 -24.36
CA ALA A 497 -45.34 34.30 -23.00
C ALA A 497 -46.48 35.18 -22.44
N TYR A 498 -47.24 35.87 -23.30
CA TYR A 498 -48.38 36.69 -22.88
C TYR A 498 -49.65 35.86 -22.60
N ARG A 499 -49.81 34.71 -23.26
CA ARG A 499 -50.97 33.80 -23.03
C ARG A 499 -50.79 32.88 -21.83
N THR A 500 -49.55 32.50 -21.48
CA THR A 500 -49.30 31.64 -20.31
C THR A 500 -49.45 32.35 -18.97
N ASN A 501 -49.35 33.68 -18.94
CA ASN A 501 -49.50 34.46 -17.70
C ASN A 501 -50.96 34.76 -17.35
N ALA A 502 -51.89 34.60 -18.30
CA ALA A 502 -53.32 34.82 -18.09
C ALA A 502 -54.06 33.56 -17.62
N TRP A 503 -53.48 32.37 -17.85
CA TRP A 503 -54.09 31.08 -17.49
C TRP A 503 -53.75 30.61 -16.07
N LEU A 504 -52.69 31.13 -15.46
CA LEU A 504 -52.21 30.77 -14.12
C LEU A 504 -52.89 31.53 -12.96
N LYS A 505 -53.99 32.26 -13.24
CA LYS A 505 -54.78 32.98 -12.22
C LYS A 505 -56.23 32.50 -12.08
N ALA A 506 -56.61 31.38 -12.67
CA ALA A 506 -57.95 30.82 -12.53
C ALA A 506 -57.91 29.40 -11.95
N ASP A 507 -58.75 29.21 -10.93
CA ASP A 507 -59.23 27.98 -10.31
C ASP A 507 -58.32 27.15 -9.38
N VAL A 508 -58.54 27.44 -8.10
CA VAL A 508 -58.58 26.50 -6.98
C VAL A 508 -60.01 25.92 -6.92
N GLY A 509 -60.18 24.60 -6.95
CA GLY A 509 -61.46 23.99 -6.56
C GLY A 509 -61.65 22.51 -6.93
N GLN A 510 -61.54 21.64 -5.92
CA GLN A 510 -62.33 20.41 -5.63
C GLN A 510 -62.42 19.28 -6.69
N SER A 511 -61.82 18.11 -6.43
CA SER A 511 -62.37 16.90 -5.74
C SER A 511 -63.38 16.07 -6.56
N ALA A 512 -63.00 14.81 -6.87
CA ALA A 512 -63.78 13.56 -6.76
C ALA A 512 -63.47 12.52 -7.88
N ILE A 513 -63.42 11.27 -7.47
CA ILE A 513 -63.30 9.98 -8.19
C ILE A 513 -64.59 9.17 -7.85
N PRO A 514 -65.04 8.02 -8.45
CA PRO A 514 -64.85 7.26 -9.74
C PRO A 514 -66.25 6.86 -10.37
N PRO A 515 -66.52 5.68 -11.04
CA PRO A 515 -65.76 4.76 -11.92
C PRO A 515 -66.46 4.36 -13.28
N ASN A 516 -65.76 3.51 -14.06
CA ASN A 516 -66.24 2.47 -14.99
C ASN A 516 -66.67 2.81 -16.44
N ARG A 517 -65.94 2.29 -17.44
CA ARG A 517 -66.34 1.15 -18.31
C ARG A 517 -65.31 0.85 -19.42
N SER A 518 -65.46 -0.36 -19.95
CA SER A 518 -64.55 -1.22 -20.70
C SER A 518 -64.76 -1.24 -22.24
N ILE A 519 -63.82 -1.90 -22.94
CA ILE A 519 -63.85 -2.44 -24.34
C ILE A 519 -63.70 -1.38 -25.45
N GLY A 520 -62.88 -1.48 -26.49
CA GLY A 520 -61.96 -2.49 -27.03
C GLY A 520 -61.48 -2.07 -28.43
N SER A 521 -60.63 -2.90 -29.05
CA SER A 521 -60.28 -2.96 -30.49
C SER A 521 -58.91 -2.42 -30.96
N ALA A 522 -58.36 -3.16 -31.92
CA ALA A 522 -56.98 -3.23 -32.39
C ALA A 522 -56.57 -2.13 -33.37
N SER A 523 -55.26 -1.83 -33.46
CA SER A 523 -54.50 -1.87 -34.74
C SER A 523 -53.04 -1.40 -34.58
N THR A 524 -52.14 -2.17 -35.20
CA THR A 524 -50.86 -1.77 -35.82
C THR A 524 -49.82 -0.98 -34.99
N GLN A 525 -48.85 -1.69 -34.40
CA GLN A 525 -47.62 -1.10 -33.88
C GLN A 525 -46.60 -0.81 -35.01
N LYS A 526 -46.34 0.49 -35.25
CA LYS A 526 -45.09 1.01 -35.84
C LYS A 526 -44.26 1.67 -34.71
N PRO A 527 -42.91 1.68 -34.79
CA PRO A 527 -42.08 2.06 -33.65
C PRO A 527 -42.09 3.57 -33.40
N VAL A 528 -42.62 3.99 -32.26
CA VAL A 528 -42.58 5.37 -31.80
C VAL A 528 -41.25 5.63 -31.09
N ARG A 529 -40.40 6.46 -31.72
CA ARG A 529 -39.24 7.11 -31.11
C ARG A 529 -39.70 7.98 -29.92
N GLN A 530 -39.38 7.56 -28.69
CA GLN A 530 -39.46 8.42 -27.51
C GLN A 530 -38.45 9.57 -27.64
N LYS A 531 -38.93 10.80 -27.85
CA LYS A 531 -38.16 12.02 -27.63
C LYS A 531 -38.03 12.25 -26.12
N GLN A 532 -36.83 12.07 -25.59
CA GLN A 532 -36.48 12.48 -24.23
C GLN A 532 -36.66 14.00 -24.06
N PRO A 533 -37.20 14.48 -22.92
CA PRO A 533 -37.28 15.91 -22.64
C PRO A 533 -35.89 16.44 -22.25
N ALA A 534 -35.55 17.60 -22.82
CA ALA A 534 -34.30 18.30 -22.58
C ALA A 534 -34.12 18.63 -21.09
N ARG A 535 -33.13 17.99 -20.45
CA ARG A 535 -32.70 18.28 -19.07
C ARG A 535 -32.10 19.68 -18.97
N ARG A 536 -32.79 20.57 -18.26
CA ARG A 536 -32.25 21.82 -17.69
C ARG A 536 -31.21 21.49 -16.62
N THR A 537 -29.96 21.89 -16.82
CA THR A 537 -28.85 21.71 -15.87
C THR A 537 -28.86 22.76 -14.76
N LEU A 538 -28.99 22.31 -13.50
CA LEU A 538 -28.83 23.07 -12.25
C LEU A 538 -27.34 23.21 -11.84
N PRO A 539 -26.96 24.24 -11.05
CA PRO A 539 -25.58 24.57 -10.73
C PRO A 539 -25.04 23.81 -9.49
N GLY A 540 -25.18 22.48 -9.48
CA GLY A 540 -24.39 21.51 -8.68
C GLY A 540 -23.75 20.42 -9.56
N GLY A 541 -24.19 20.34 -10.82
CA GLY A 541 -23.81 19.28 -11.75
C GLY A 541 -22.38 19.30 -12.28
N ALA A 542 -21.47 20.15 -11.80
CA ALA A 542 -20.06 20.08 -12.21
C ALA A 542 -19.23 19.12 -11.35
N GLN A 543 -19.57 18.98 -10.07
CA GLN A 543 -18.84 18.12 -9.12
C GLN A 543 -19.44 16.70 -9.10
N VAL A 544 -20.78 16.60 -9.12
CA VAL A 544 -21.50 15.34 -9.39
C VAL A 544 -21.10 14.79 -10.76
N ARG A 545 -21.07 15.60 -11.84
CA ARG A 545 -20.53 15.13 -13.13
C ARG A 545 -19.07 14.72 -13.04
N LYS A 546 -18.20 15.40 -12.30
CA LYS A 546 -16.79 14.98 -12.18
C LYS A 546 -16.64 13.62 -11.49
N ARG A 547 -17.47 13.33 -10.48
CA ARG A 547 -17.50 12.04 -9.78
C ARG A 547 -18.13 10.94 -10.62
N GLU A 548 -19.31 11.21 -11.21
CA GLU A 548 -19.95 10.31 -12.19
C GLU A 548 -19.00 10.03 -13.35
N LEU A 549 -18.33 11.04 -13.90
CA LEU A 549 -17.31 10.88 -14.94
C LEU A 549 -16.10 10.08 -14.46
N SER A 550 -15.72 10.15 -13.17
CA SER A 550 -14.60 9.38 -12.63
C SER A 550 -14.95 7.91 -12.44
N GLU A 551 -16.11 7.61 -11.85
CA GLU A 551 -16.63 6.24 -11.69
C GLU A 551 -16.95 5.62 -13.05
N GLU A 552 -17.55 6.38 -13.97
CA GLU A 552 -17.79 5.98 -15.35
C GLU A 552 -16.47 5.71 -16.09
N ARG A 553 -15.45 6.56 -15.93
CA ARG A 553 -14.12 6.30 -16.50
C ARG A 553 -13.48 5.04 -15.92
N ALA A 554 -13.64 4.76 -14.62
CA ALA A 554 -13.13 3.53 -14.01
C ALA A 554 -13.86 2.28 -14.55
N ARG A 555 -15.19 2.32 -14.67
CA ARG A 555 -15.98 1.24 -15.28
C ARG A 555 -15.62 1.04 -16.75
N ARG A 556 -15.44 2.12 -17.51
CA ARG A 556 -15.01 2.06 -18.92
C ARG A 556 -13.58 1.52 -19.05
N GLN A 557 -12.68 1.85 -18.12
CA GLN A 557 -11.33 1.27 -18.08
C GLN A 557 -11.39 -0.24 -17.87
N GLN A 558 -12.16 -0.70 -16.88
CA GLN A 558 -12.33 -2.12 -16.61
C GLN A 558 -12.97 -2.85 -17.80
N LEU A 559 -14.01 -2.26 -18.40
CA LEU A 559 -14.64 -2.80 -19.60
C LEU A 559 -13.64 -2.91 -20.77
N ALA A 560 -12.82 -1.88 -21.00
CA ALA A 560 -11.81 -1.92 -22.05
C ALA A 560 -10.76 -3.02 -21.81
N ALA A 561 -10.28 -3.15 -20.56
CA ALA A 561 -9.33 -4.21 -20.20
C ALA A 561 -9.92 -5.62 -20.39
N ILE A 562 -11.15 -5.85 -19.89
CA ILE A 562 -11.86 -7.13 -20.07
C ILE A 562 -12.08 -7.43 -21.55
N THR A 563 -12.50 -6.42 -22.33
CA THR A 563 -12.76 -6.59 -23.77
C THR A 563 -11.48 -6.95 -24.52
N MET A 564 -10.39 -6.22 -24.32
CA MET A 564 -9.09 -6.57 -24.92
C MET A 564 -8.62 -7.96 -24.50
N SER A 565 -8.89 -8.36 -23.25
CA SER A 565 -8.47 -9.68 -22.76
C SER A 565 -9.19 -10.83 -23.45
N GLY A 566 -10.47 -10.66 -23.80
CA GLY A 566 -11.31 -11.70 -24.39
C GLY A 566 -11.31 -11.76 -25.92
N LEU A 567 -10.56 -10.89 -26.60
CA LEU A 567 -10.54 -10.81 -28.05
C LEU A 567 -9.30 -11.49 -28.65
N PRO A 568 -9.44 -12.14 -29.82
CA PRO A 568 -8.30 -12.76 -30.51
C PRO A 568 -7.34 -11.72 -31.12
N ASN A 569 -7.83 -10.53 -31.46
CA ASN A 569 -7.02 -9.43 -31.99
C ASN A 569 -7.24 -8.13 -31.18
N PRO A 570 -6.61 -8.02 -29.99
CA PRO A 570 -6.78 -6.86 -29.12
C PRO A 570 -6.21 -5.57 -29.70
N ALA A 571 -5.18 -5.65 -30.56
CA ALA A 571 -4.57 -4.48 -31.19
C ALA A 571 -5.51 -3.81 -32.20
N ASP A 572 -6.09 -4.59 -33.12
CA ASP A 572 -7.07 -4.07 -34.09
C ASP A 572 -8.28 -3.46 -33.37
N TRP A 573 -8.75 -4.13 -32.31
CA TRP A 573 -9.81 -3.59 -31.47
C TRP A 573 -9.42 -2.27 -30.80
N LEU A 574 -8.23 -2.18 -30.18
CA LEU A 574 -7.74 -0.96 -29.53
C LEU A 574 -7.75 0.22 -30.51
N LEU A 575 -7.17 0.02 -31.70
CA LEU A 575 -7.04 1.04 -32.73
C LEU A 575 -8.42 1.48 -33.26
N LYS A 576 -9.32 0.53 -33.54
CA LYS A 576 -10.68 0.83 -34.01
C LYS A 576 -11.52 1.49 -32.92
N ALA A 577 -11.42 1.04 -31.68
CA ALA A 577 -12.16 1.59 -30.55
C ALA A 577 -11.78 3.05 -30.28
N GLU A 578 -10.49 3.38 -30.39
CA GLU A 578 -10.03 4.77 -30.29
C GLU A 578 -10.45 5.60 -31.50
N ALA A 579 -10.25 5.09 -32.72
CA ALA A 579 -10.58 5.79 -33.97
C ALA A 579 -12.08 6.10 -34.10
N LEU A 580 -12.94 5.18 -33.65
CA LEU A 580 -14.40 5.35 -33.63
C LEU A 580 -14.86 6.20 -32.42
N GLY A 581 -13.96 6.59 -31.52
CA GLY A 581 -14.29 7.36 -30.31
C GLY A 581 -15.12 6.57 -29.29
N VAL A 582 -15.12 5.23 -29.36
CA VAL A 582 -15.83 4.36 -28.42
C VAL A 582 -15.22 4.47 -27.03
N PHE A 583 -13.89 4.65 -26.94
CA PHE A 583 -13.18 4.93 -25.71
C PHE A 583 -12.24 6.13 -25.86
N GLU A 584 -12.10 6.91 -24.79
CA GLU A 584 -11.10 7.99 -24.70
C GLU A 584 -9.70 7.38 -24.57
N SER A 585 -8.69 8.00 -25.19
CA SER A 585 -7.30 7.52 -25.15
C SER A 585 -6.79 7.25 -23.73
N ILE A 586 -7.15 8.12 -22.77
CA ILE A 586 -6.72 7.95 -21.37
C ILE A 586 -7.32 6.70 -20.71
N VAL A 587 -8.53 6.31 -21.11
CA VAL A 587 -9.19 5.10 -20.58
C VAL A 587 -8.49 3.86 -21.13
N LEU A 588 -8.17 3.87 -22.42
CA LEU A 588 -7.42 2.79 -23.08
C LEU A 588 -5.99 2.66 -22.54
N ILE A 589 -5.27 3.78 -22.38
CA ILE A 589 -3.93 3.82 -21.75
C ILE A 589 -3.95 3.21 -20.35
N ARG A 590 -4.94 3.57 -19.53
CA ARG A 590 -5.08 3.00 -18.17
C ARG A 590 -5.48 1.53 -18.20
N ALA A 591 -6.24 1.10 -19.20
CA ALA A 591 -6.56 -0.32 -19.39
C ALA A 591 -5.30 -1.11 -19.75
N ILE A 592 -4.42 -0.57 -20.60
CA ILE A 592 -3.10 -1.15 -20.90
C ILE A 592 -2.25 -1.24 -19.62
N ASP A 593 -2.15 -0.16 -18.85
CA ASP A 593 -1.43 -0.16 -17.56
C ASP A 593 -1.97 -1.22 -16.60
N ALA A 594 -3.29 -1.36 -16.50
CA ALA A 594 -3.94 -2.36 -15.66
C ALA A 594 -3.61 -3.78 -16.15
N MET A 595 -3.74 -4.04 -17.46
CA MET A 595 -3.38 -5.34 -18.05
C MET A 595 -1.90 -5.69 -17.82
N MET A 596 -0.99 -4.71 -17.92
CA MET A 596 0.43 -4.92 -17.62
C MET A 596 0.69 -5.19 -16.13
N SER A 597 -0.01 -4.48 -15.23
CA SER A 597 0.08 -4.68 -13.78
C SER A 597 -0.46 -6.04 -13.36
N ASP A 598 -1.59 -6.45 -13.94
CA ASP A 598 -2.26 -7.72 -13.68
C ASP A 598 -1.61 -8.88 -14.44
N ARG A 599 -0.58 -8.60 -15.26
CA ARG A 599 0.19 -9.58 -16.05
C ARG A 599 -0.72 -10.40 -16.97
N ASN A 600 -1.72 -9.72 -17.53
CA ASN A 600 -2.72 -10.33 -18.38
C ASN A 600 -2.07 -11.01 -19.62
N PRO A 601 -2.33 -12.29 -19.90
CA PRO A 601 -1.73 -13.00 -21.02
C PRO A 601 -1.96 -12.33 -22.39
N SER A 602 -3.11 -11.68 -22.58
CA SER A 602 -3.47 -11.02 -23.84
C SER A 602 -2.64 -9.76 -24.12
N ILE A 603 -1.80 -9.29 -23.18
CA ILE A 603 -0.89 -8.18 -23.42
C ILE A 603 0.14 -8.50 -24.51
N SER A 604 0.58 -9.75 -24.62
CA SER A 604 1.51 -10.15 -25.67
C SER A 604 0.86 -10.09 -27.04
N ALA A 605 -0.38 -10.57 -27.18
CA ALA A 605 -1.15 -10.43 -28.42
C ALA A 605 -1.40 -8.96 -28.79
N LEU A 606 -1.63 -8.09 -27.79
CA LEU A 606 -1.75 -6.66 -28.01
C LEU A 606 -0.45 -6.05 -28.57
N PHE A 607 0.69 -6.40 -27.97
CA PHE A 607 1.98 -5.89 -28.42
C PHE A 607 2.43 -6.49 -29.77
N GLU A 608 2.16 -7.77 -30.04
CA GLU A 608 2.40 -8.38 -31.36
C GLU A 608 1.64 -7.64 -32.47
N GLY A 609 0.38 -7.25 -32.20
CA GLY A 609 -0.45 -6.53 -33.16
C GLY A 609 -0.09 -5.05 -33.38
N ILE A 610 0.90 -4.51 -32.65
CA ILE A 610 1.38 -3.12 -32.80
C ILE A 610 2.91 -3.14 -33.01
N PRO A 611 3.40 -3.64 -34.16
CA PRO A 611 4.84 -3.74 -34.44
C PRO A 611 5.48 -2.39 -34.77
N THR A 612 4.69 -1.40 -35.18
CA THR A 612 5.13 -0.04 -35.55
C THR A 612 4.23 1.01 -34.91
N PRO A 613 4.71 2.24 -34.65
CA PRO A 613 3.91 3.28 -34.02
C PRO A 613 2.74 3.69 -34.93
N PRO A 614 1.48 3.55 -34.46
CA PRO A 614 0.33 3.90 -35.27
C PRO A 614 0.19 5.42 -35.41
N ARG A 615 -0.06 5.91 -36.63
CA ARG A 615 -0.05 7.36 -36.93
C ARG A 615 -1.25 8.14 -36.36
N ASN A 616 -2.34 7.47 -36.03
CA ASN A 616 -3.63 8.09 -35.68
C ASN A 616 -4.21 7.59 -34.34
N SER A 617 -3.37 7.03 -33.47
CA SER A 617 -3.82 6.39 -32.21
C SER A 617 -2.87 6.72 -31.06
N LEU A 618 -3.34 7.48 -30.08
CA LEU A 618 -2.53 7.86 -28.92
C LEU A 618 -2.34 6.68 -27.98
N ALA A 619 -3.41 5.89 -27.76
CA ALA A 619 -3.32 4.67 -26.98
C ALA A 619 -2.44 3.61 -27.67
N GLY A 620 -2.48 3.55 -29.01
CA GLY A 620 -1.60 2.69 -29.80
C GLY A 620 -0.13 3.10 -29.75
N VAL A 621 0.18 4.40 -29.81
CA VAL A 621 1.56 4.89 -29.60
C VAL A 621 2.03 4.60 -28.17
N TYR A 622 1.16 4.76 -27.18
CA TYR A 622 1.47 4.36 -25.80
C TYR A 622 1.77 2.86 -25.70
N ALA A 623 0.93 2.02 -26.30
CA ALA A 623 1.12 0.56 -26.35
C ALA A 623 2.44 0.20 -27.05
N TYR A 624 2.79 0.90 -28.13
CA TYR A 624 4.05 0.71 -28.84
C TYR A 624 5.29 1.05 -27.96
N LEU A 625 5.26 2.20 -27.28
CA LEU A 625 6.34 2.59 -26.36
C LEU A 625 6.46 1.61 -25.18
N LYS A 626 5.33 1.12 -24.65
CA LYS A 626 5.29 0.10 -23.59
C LYS A 626 5.72 -1.28 -24.06
N ARG A 627 5.42 -1.65 -25.31
CA ARG A 627 5.96 -2.85 -25.95
C ARG A 627 7.47 -2.79 -25.94
N SER A 628 8.07 -1.70 -26.43
CA SER A 628 9.52 -1.52 -26.45
C SER A 628 10.15 -1.69 -25.06
N GLU A 629 9.60 -1.02 -24.05
CA GLU A 629 10.03 -1.18 -22.65
C GLU A 629 9.85 -2.62 -22.13
N TRP A 630 8.81 -3.32 -22.58
CA TRP A 630 8.45 -4.65 -22.08
C TRP A 630 9.33 -5.76 -22.66
N ILE A 631 9.58 -5.70 -23.97
CA ILE A 631 10.31 -6.74 -24.72
C ILE A 631 11.79 -6.38 -24.90
N ASN A 632 12.23 -5.23 -24.37
CA ASN A 632 13.55 -4.65 -24.62
C ASN A 632 13.85 -4.54 -26.13
N ALA A 633 12.91 -4.00 -26.90
CA ALA A 633 13.13 -3.79 -28.33
C ALA A 633 13.88 -2.48 -28.58
N GLU A 634 14.68 -2.47 -29.65
CA GLU A 634 15.26 -1.23 -30.15
C GLU A 634 14.20 -0.45 -30.94
N ILE A 635 14.15 0.86 -30.71
CA ILE A 635 13.39 1.82 -31.51
C ILE A 635 14.42 2.64 -32.30
N ASP A 636 14.19 2.83 -33.59
CA ASP A 636 15.03 3.69 -34.42
C ASP A 636 15.03 5.14 -33.90
N SER A 637 16.19 5.80 -33.99
CA SER A 637 16.32 7.18 -33.49
C SER A 637 15.36 8.14 -34.18
N ASN A 638 15.17 8.02 -35.50
CA ASN A 638 14.24 8.90 -36.23
C ASN A 638 12.79 8.62 -35.83
N GLU A 639 12.50 7.41 -35.36
CA GLU A 639 11.17 7.05 -34.90
C GLU A 639 10.86 7.64 -33.52
N ILE A 640 11.84 7.69 -32.61
CA ILE A 640 11.74 8.45 -31.36
C ILE A 640 11.42 9.92 -31.64
N ASP A 641 12.10 10.53 -32.61
CA ASP A 641 11.87 11.93 -33.00
C ASP A 641 10.45 12.13 -33.56
N ARG A 642 10.00 11.23 -34.46
CA ARG A 642 8.63 11.26 -34.98
C ARG A 642 7.57 11.10 -33.89
N ILE A 643 7.81 10.24 -32.90
CA ILE A 643 6.89 10.04 -31.76
C ILE A 643 6.87 11.31 -30.89
N SER A 644 8.03 11.90 -30.61
CA SER A 644 8.16 13.17 -29.88
C SER A 644 7.37 14.28 -30.59
N ASP A 645 7.57 14.46 -31.90
CA ASP A 645 6.84 15.43 -32.71
C ASP A 645 5.34 15.16 -32.74
N PHE A 646 4.95 13.89 -32.86
CA PHE A 646 3.54 13.50 -32.78
C PHE A 646 2.93 13.89 -31.44
N ILE A 647 3.59 13.62 -30.31
CA ILE A 647 3.09 13.97 -28.97
C ILE A 647 2.99 15.49 -28.80
N ASN A 648 3.99 16.23 -29.28
CA ASN A 648 4.06 17.69 -29.14
C ASN A 648 3.04 18.43 -30.02
N ASN A 649 2.85 17.96 -31.26
CA ASN A 649 1.93 18.58 -32.23
C ASN A 649 0.48 18.12 -32.04
N SER A 650 0.24 17.02 -31.35
CA SER A 650 -1.12 16.55 -31.10
C SER A 650 -1.84 17.42 -30.06
N ASN A 651 -3.06 17.85 -30.40
CA ASN A 651 -3.95 18.59 -29.50
C ASN A 651 -4.64 17.61 -28.52
N VAL A 652 -3.90 17.15 -27.51
CA VAL A 652 -4.31 16.07 -26.60
C VAL A 652 -4.54 16.57 -25.17
N GLU A 653 -5.33 15.82 -24.40
CA GLU A 653 -5.51 16.06 -22.97
C GLU A 653 -4.16 15.93 -22.23
N GLU A 654 -3.89 16.83 -21.28
CA GLU A 654 -2.63 16.87 -20.51
C GLU A 654 -2.33 15.52 -19.82
N ALA A 655 -3.36 14.81 -19.34
CA ALA A 655 -3.20 13.51 -18.71
C ALA A 655 -2.68 12.43 -19.68
N VAL A 656 -3.11 12.46 -20.95
CA VAL A 656 -2.62 11.56 -22.01
C VAL A 656 -1.20 11.94 -22.39
N ARG A 657 -0.94 13.24 -22.59
CA ARG A 657 0.39 13.77 -22.90
C ARG A 657 1.42 13.34 -21.85
N ARG A 658 1.08 13.45 -20.56
CA ARG A 658 1.96 13.05 -19.46
C ARG A 658 2.33 11.58 -19.53
N ARG A 659 1.36 10.69 -19.77
CA ARG A 659 1.61 9.24 -19.87
C ARG A 659 2.49 8.89 -21.07
N LEU A 660 2.24 9.52 -22.21
CA LEU A 660 3.06 9.37 -23.41
C LEU A 660 4.49 9.90 -23.19
N ALA A 661 4.62 11.08 -22.59
CA ALA A 661 5.91 11.67 -22.24
C ALA A 661 6.69 10.77 -21.26
N ASP A 662 6.05 10.23 -20.22
CA ASP A 662 6.71 9.32 -19.28
C ASP A 662 7.21 8.02 -19.94
N ALA A 663 6.43 7.47 -20.89
CA ALA A 663 6.82 6.29 -21.66
C ALA A 663 7.94 6.61 -22.66
N LEU A 664 7.85 7.74 -23.37
CA LEU A 664 8.88 8.20 -24.29
C LEU A 664 10.20 8.49 -23.55
N PHE A 665 10.13 9.14 -22.38
CA PHE A 665 11.29 9.42 -21.54
C PHE A 665 12.01 8.13 -21.17
N SER A 666 11.26 7.08 -20.81
CA SER A 666 11.85 5.79 -20.44
C SER A 666 12.58 5.14 -21.63
N ASN A 667 12.02 5.26 -22.84
CA ASN A 667 12.68 4.82 -24.07
C ASN A 667 13.91 5.67 -24.42
N ILE A 668 13.86 7.01 -24.32
CA ILE A 668 15.01 7.91 -24.58
C ILE A 668 16.15 7.61 -23.62
N ILE A 669 15.84 7.44 -22.32
CA ILE A 669 16.82 7.06 -21.32
C ILE A 669 17.49 5.74 -21.70
N SER A 670 16.72 4.73 -22.10
CA SER A 670 17.26 3.41 -22.45
C SER A 670 18.08 3.41 -23.75
N ILE A 671 17.55 3.94 -24.84
CA ILE A 671 18.09 3.77 -26.21
C ILE A 671 18.22 5.05 -27.03
N GLY A 672 17.66 6.17 -26.57
CA GLY A 672 17.72 7.45 -27.28
C GLY A 672 19.07 8.16 -27.18
N THR A 673 19.21 9.28 -27.89
CA THR A 673 20.41 10.12 -27.87
C THR A 673 20.39 11.15 -26.75
N SER A 674 21.55 11.76 -26.46
CA SER A 674 21.63 12.86 -25.49
C SER A 674 20.93 14.13 -25.98
N ASP A 675 20.89 14.34 -27.30
CA ASP A 675 20.17 15.46 -27.91
C ASP A 675 18.65 15.30 -27.74
N GLN A 676 18.14 14.07 -27.90
CA GLN A 676 16.73 13.76 -27.63
C GLN A 676 16.37 13.97 -26.15
N LEU A 677 17.27 13.58 -25.25
CA LEU A 677 17.10 13.83 -23.82
C LEU A 677 17.06 15.34 -23.52
N ASP A 678 18.00 16.11 -24.07
CA ASP A 678 18.04 17.56 -23.90
C ASP A 678 16.80 18.24 -24.45
N HIS A 679 16.38 17.86 -25.66
CA HIS A 679 15.17 18.37 -26.28
C HIS A 679 13.95 18.11 -25.38
N MET A 680 13.82 16.90 -24.85
CA MET A 680 12.73 16.55 -23.94
C MET A 680 12.77 17.34 -22.62
N LEU A 681 13.95 17.45 -21.98
CA LEU A 681 14.11 18.16 -20.71
C LEU A 681 13.88 19.68 -20.83
N SER A 682 14.15 20.25 -22.01
CA SER A 682 14.06 21.70 -22.26
C SER A 682 12.70 22.14 -22.80
N HIS A 683 12.05 21.32 -23.63
CA HIS A 683 10.81 21.70 -24.33
C HIS A 683 9.54 21.12 -23.69
N ASP A 684 9.63 20.01 -22.95
CA ASP A 684 8.47 19.43 -22.27
C ASP A 684 8.35 19.88 -20.81
N SER A 685 7.37 20.76 -20.57
CA SER A 685 7.03 21.25 -19.22
C SER A 685 6.68 20.14 -18.20
N LEU A 686 6.34 18.94 -18.67
CA LEU A 686 6.00 17.78 -17.84
C LEU A 686 7.22 16.98 -17.37
N VAL A 687 8.35 17.08 -18.09
CA VAL A 687 9.55 16.24 -17.88
C VAL A 687 10.76 17.11 -17.50
N GLN A 688 10.52 18.21 -16.81
CA GLN A 688 11.58 19.11 -16.35
C GLN A 688 12.44 18.46 -15.26
N TRP A 689 13.75 18.67 -15.31
CA TRP A 689 14.74 18.17 -14.34
C TRP A 689 14.29 18.32 -12.88
N GLN A 690 13.83 19.51 -12.49
CA GLN A 690 13.42 19.84 -11.12
C GLN A 690 12.12 19.14 -10.70
N ARG A 691 11.35 18.60 -11.64
CA ARG A 691 10.09 17.87 -11.38
C ARG A 691 10.26 16.35 -11.42
N LEU A 692 11.36 15.86 -11.98
CA LEU A 692 11.67 14.44 -11.98
C LEU A 692 11.83 13.91 -10.55
N ALA A 693 11.32 12.71 -10.32
CA ALA A 693 11.57 11.95 -9.10
C ALA A 693 13.09 11.69 -8.93
N PHE A 694 13.55 11.56 -7.70
CA PHE A 694 14.97 11.39 -7.37
C PHE A 694 15.66 10.28 -8.19
N ASN A 695 15.07 9.09 -8.26
CA ASN A 695 15.62 7.97 -9.03
C ASN A 695 15.64 8.23 -10.55
N ARG A 696 14.70 9.02 -11.08
CA ARG A 696 14.68 9.43 -12.51
C ARG A 696 15.82 10.42 -12.81
N ARG A 697 16.14 11.31 -11.87
CA ARG A 697 17.32 12.19 -11.99
C ARG A 697 18.62 11.39 -12.03
N LEU A 698 18.76 10.35 -11.19
CA LEU A 698 19.91 9.45 -11.26
C LEU A 698 20.05 8.74 -12.62
N GLN A 699 18.93 8.34 -13.24
CA GLN A 699 18.95 7.77 -14.60
C GLN A 699 19.45 8.77 -15.65
N VAL A 700 19.05 10.04 -15.53
CA VAL A 700 19.57 11.13 -16.39
C VAL A 700 21.08 11.30 -16.19
N LEU A 701 21.57 11.33 -14.94
CA LEU A 701 23.00 11.43 -14.67
C LEU A 701 23.79 10.29 -15.33
N ARG A 702 23.30 9.04 -15.25
CA ARG A 702 23.93 7.91 -15.94
C ARG A 702 23.91 8.07 -17.45
N LYS A 703 22.79 8.51 -18.02
CA LYS A 703 22.67 8.72 -19.47
C LYS A 703 23.68 9.76 -19.96
N LEU A 704 23.83 10.86 -19.23
CA LEU A 704 24.82 11.89 -19.54
C LEU A 704 26.25 11.35 -19.43
N ALA A 705 26.57 10.63 -18.35
CA ALA A 705 27.90 10.03 -18.17
C ALA A 705 28.24 9.02 -19.29
N ASN A 706 27.31 8.10 -19.60
CA ASN A 706 27.49 7.07 -20.62
C ASN A 706 27.59 7.62 -22.06
N THR A 707 27.16 8.87 -22.27
CA THR A 707 27.27 9.56 -23.57
C THR A 707 28.42 10.56 -23.61
N GLY A 708 29.35 10.49 -22.66
CA GLY A 708 30.55 11.32 -22.61
C GLY A 708 30.36 12.72 -22.01
N ARG A 709 29.15 13.07 -21.56
CA ARG A 709 28.82 14.37 -20.94
C ARG A 709 29.09 14.40 -19.44
N ILE A 710 30.28 13.92 -19.05
CA ILE A 710 30.66 13.70 -17.64
C ILE A 710 30.63 15.02 -16.84
N ALA A 711 31.13 16.12 -17.40
CA ALA A 711 31.16 17.41 -16.72
C ALA A 711 29.75 17.94 -16.36
N GLU A 712 28.77 17.72 -17.24
CA GLU A 712 27.39 18.10 -16.96
C GLU A 712 26.74 17.19 -15.93
N ALA A 713 26.99 15.88 -16.02
CA ALA A 713 26.54 14.95 -15.00
C ALA A 713 27.09 15.33 -13.62
N ALA A 714 28.37 15.67 -13.52
CA ALA A 714 29.00 16.13 -12.28
C ALA A 714 28.36 17.41 -11.74
N LYS A 715 28.11 18.40 -12.60
CA LYS A 715 27.43 19.65 -12.20
C LYS A 715 26.03 19.37 -11.61
N ARG A 716 25.22 18.59 -12.31
CA ARG A 716 23.85 18.24 -11.87
C ARG A 716 23.84 17.38 -10.62
N LEU A 717 24.85 16.51 -10.45
CA LEU A 717 25.04 15.73 -9.24
C LEU A 717 25.30 16.65 -8.03
N GLU A 718 26.14 17.67 -8.19
CA GLU A 718 26.41 18.65 -7.14
C GLU A 718 25.16 19.47 -6.77
N GLU A 719 24.36 19.87 -7.75
CA GLU A 719 23.04 20.50 -7.53
C GLU A 719 22.09 19.59 -6.71
N MET A 720 22.13 18.27 -6.96
CA MET A 720 21.34 17.31 -6.18
C MET A 720 21.85 17.22 -4.74
N LYS A 721 23.17 17.21 -4.51
CA LYS A 721 23.76 17.13 -3.16
C LYS A 721 23.34 18.31 -2.28
N GLN A 722 23.31 19.52 -2.85
CA GLN A 722 22.95 20.75 -2.12
C GLN A 722 21.51 20.75 -1.57
N THR A 723 20.62 19.94 -2.15
CA THR A 723 19.19 19.91 -1.79
C THR A 723 18.75 18.55 -1.23
N ALA A 724 19.67 17.62 -1.04
CA ALA A 724 19.37 16.26 -0.63
C ALA A 724 19.00 16.17 0.86
N THR A 725 17.95 15.43 1.17
CA THR A 725 17.71 14.94 2.54
C THR A 725 18.82 13.97 2.98
N PRO A 726 18.99 13.65 4.28
CA PRO A 726 20.03 12.73 4.75
C PRO A 726 20.03 11.37 4.03
N LEU A 727 18.85 10.77 3.83
CA LEU A 727 18.71 9.52 3.08
C LEU A 727 19.04 9.70 1.60
N GLU A 728 18.65 10.81 0.98
CA GLU A 728 19.01 11.12 -0.41
C GLU A 728 20.51 11.36 -0.57
N ALA A 729 21.16 12.00 0.40
CA ALA A 729 22.61 12.18 0.41
C ALA A 729 23.33 10.83 0.48
N LEU A 730 22.86 9.91 1.32
CA LEU A 730 23.37 8.52 1.32
C LEU A 730 23.15 7.82 -0.02
N LYS A 731 22.02 8.04 -0.68
CA LYS A 731 21.78 7.50 -2.04
C LYS A 731 22.73 8.09 -3.08
N LEU A 732 23.05 9.38 -3.00
CA LEU A 732 24.02 10.02 -3.91
C LEU A 732 25.41 9.45 -3.68
N ARG A 733 25.84 9.32 -2.42
CA ARG A 733 27.12 8.67 -2.08
C ARG A 733 27.17 7.23 -2.61
N ASN A 734 26.09 6.47 -2.39
CA ASN A 734 25.94 5.12 -2.93
C ASN A 734 26.00 5.06 -4.45
N PHE A 735 25.41 6.05 -5.13
CA PHE A 735 25.49 6.17 -6.57
C PHE A 735 26.93 6.46 -7.03
N GLU A 736 27.61 7.43 -6.43
CA GLU A 736 28.96 7.83 -6.81
C GLU A 736 29.97 6.71 -6.64
N PHE A 737 29.92 6.01 -5.52
CA PHE A 737 30.78 4.85 -5.26
C PHE A 737 30.56 3.73 -6.27
N LEU A 738 29.30 3.29 -6.48
CA LEU A 738 29.00 2.21 -7.43
C LEU A 738 29.30 2.59 -8.89
N SER A 739 29.43 3.88 -9.18
CA SER A 739 29.88 4.40 -10.47
C SER A 739 31.40 4.56 -10.57
N GLY A 740 32.16 4.24 -9.52
CA GLY A 740 33.62 4.43 -9.47
C GLY A 740 34.07 5.89 -9.45
N ILE A 741 33.16 6.83 -9.14
CA ILE A 741 33.47 8.26 -9.06
C ILE A 741 34.13 8.56 -7.71
N LEU A 742 33.65 7.91 -6.64
CA LEU A 742 34.15 8.09 -5.29
C LEU A 742 35.24 7.06 -4.98
N ASN A 743 36.49 7.54 -4.83
CA ASN A 743 37.63 6.74 -4.37
C ASN A 743 37.86 6.99 -2.88
N GLU A 744 36.93 6.51 -2.04
CA GLU A 744 37.04 6.55 -0.58
C GLU A 744 37.05 5.12 -0.02
N ASN A 745 37.64 4.94 1.17
CA ASN A 745 37.46 3.74 1.96
C ASN A 745 35.99 3.68 2.45
N TRP A 746 35.11 3.13 1.61
CA TRP A 746 33.70 2.94 1.92
C TRP A 746 33.34 1.48 1.69
N SER A 747 33.10 0.74 2.77
CA SER A 747 32.78 -0.69 2.72
C SER A 747 31.28 -0.96 2.80
N HIS A 748 30.90 -2.22 2.54
CA HIS A 748 29.57 -2.74 2.82
C HIS A 748 29.14 -2.51 4.27
N GLN A 749 30.07 -2.58 5.23
CA GLN A 749 29.78 -2.32 6.64
C GLN A 749 29.57 -0.83 6.94
N ASP A 750 30.35 0.06 6.32
CA ASP A 750 30.17 1.51 6.48
C ASP A 750 28.84 1.99 5.88
N ALA A 751 28.47 1.42 4.74
CA ALA A 751 27.18 1.66 4.10
C ALA A 751 26.02 1.17 4.97
N GLU A 752 26.19 0.04 5.67
CA GLU A 752 25.20 -0.49 6.62
C GLU A 752 24.99 0.45 7.81
N HIS A 753 26.08 0.88 8.46
CA HIS A 753 26.00 1.85 9.56
C HIS A 753 25.35 3.17 9.13
N SER A 754 25.74 3.68 7.96
CA SER A 754 25.18 4.91 7.41
C SER A 754 23.68 4.75 7.11
N PHE A 755 23.27 3.60 6.59
CA PHE A 755 21.87 3.32 6.30
C PHE A 755 21.01 3.30 7.57
N LEU A 756 21.45 2.60 8.61
CA LEU A 756 20.73 2.55 9.89
C LEU A 756 20.58 3.94 10.52
N ALA A 757 21.56 4.83 10.34
CA ALA A 757 21.51 6.18 10.89
C ALA A 757 20.49 7.11 10.19
N VAL A 758 20.15 6.86 8.91
CA VAL A 758 19.34 7.80 8.11
C VAL A 758 18.05 7.21 7.52
N ALA A 759 17.87 5.89 7.59
CA ALA A 759 16.65 5.23 7.14
C ALA A 759 15.44 5.63 8.01
N PRO A 760 14.20 5.54 7.48
CA PRO A 760 13.00 5.67 8.31
C PRO A 760 13.05 4.69 9.50
N SER A 761 12.58 5.11 10.69
CA SER A 761 12.71 4.33 11.92
C SER A 761 12.22 2.88 11.79
N ASP A 762 11.04 2.69 11.19
CA ASP A 762 10.44 1.36 11.02
C ASP A 762 11.28 0.49 10.06
N VAL A 763 11.87 1.11 9.04
CA VAL A 763 12.76 0.44 8.08
C VAL A 763 14.11 0.11 8.71
N ALA A 764 14.66 1.00 9.54
CA ALA A 764 15.88 0.74 10.29
C ALA A 764 15.68 -0.42 11.27
N GLN A 765 14.56 -0.43 12.01
CA GLN A 765 14.20 -1.52 12.92
C GLN A 765 14.03 -2.85 12.19
N ASP A 766 13.32 -2.87 11.06
CA ASP A 766 13.18 -4.06 10.21
C ASP A 766 14.57 -4.54 9.75
N PHE A 767 15.44 -3.63 9.35
CA PHE A 767 16.79 -3.97 8.89
C PHE A 767 17.62 -4.60 10.01
N GLU A 768 17.63 -3.99 11.19
CA GLU A 768 18.36 -4.51 12.36
C GLU A 768 17.85 -5.88 12.81
N THR A 769 16.54 -6.11 12.69
CA THR A 769 15.91 -7.35 13.16
C THR A 769 16.03 -8.48 12.14
N LEU A 770 15.84 -8.18 10.85
CA LEU A 770 15.66 -9.20 9.81
C LEU A 770 16.93 -9.41 8.97
N VAL A 771 17.72 -8.36 8.72
CA VAL A 771 18.84 -8.39 7.75
C VAL A 771 20.19 -8.46 8.46
N ARG A 772 20.43 -7.57 9.43
CA ARG A 772 21.69 -7.44 10.14
C ARG A 772 22.19 -8.74 10.80
N PRO A 773 21.33 -9.61 11.37
CA PRO A 773 21.80 -10.88 11.95
C PRO A 773 22.47 -11.80 10.93
N THR A 774 21.94 -11.85 9.70
CA THR A 774 22.55 -12.60 8.61
C THR A 774 23.89 -12.00 8.23
N TYR A 775 23.96 -10.69 8.00
CA TYR A 775 25.23 -10.04 7.63
C TYR A 775 26.30 -10.22 8.70
N ASN A 776 25.94 -10.17 9.98
CA ASN A 776 26.89 -10.41 11.07
C ASN A 776 27.37 -11.86 11.07
N THR A 777 26.47 -12.82 10.87
CA THR A 777 26.82 -14.25 10.80
C THR A 777 27.74 -14.56 9.62
N LEU A 778 27.53 -13.91 8.47
CA LEU A 778 28.26 -14.18 7.24
C LEU A 778 29.50 -13.30 7.06
N ARG A 779 29.74 -12.31 7.94
CA ARG A 779 30.69 -11.20 7.72
C ARG A 779 32.08 -11.66 7.31
N GLU A 780 32.64 -12.63 8.01
CA GLU A 780 33.99 -13.15 7.76
C GLU A 780 34.12 -13.84 6.39
N ARG A 781 32.99 -14.25 5.81
CA ARG A 781 32.92 -14.92 4.50
C ARG A 781 32.47 -13.97 3.39
N MET A 782 32.09 -12.74 3.69
CA MET A 782 31.67 -11.70 2.73
C MET A 782 32.88 -11.03 2.05
N LEU A 783 33.63 -11.82 1.28
CA LEU A 783 34.94 -11.42 0.72
C LEU A 783 34.85 -10.58 -0.57
N TYR A 784 33.71 -10.59 -1.26
CA TYR A 784 33.57 -10.01 -2.59
C TYR A 784 32.38 -9.03 -2.68
N MET A 785 32.06 -8.33 -1.59
CA MET A 785 30.90 -7.43 -1.54
C MET A 785 31.13 -6.14 -2.33
N GLU A 786 32.38 -5.74 -2.50
CA GLU A 786 32.81 -4.53 -3.20
C GLU A 786 33.38 -4.84 -4.59
N ALA A 787 33.35 -6.09 -5.06
CA ALA A 787 33.97 -6.51 -6.34
C ALA A 787 33.52 -5.71 -7.58
N ARG A 788 32.39 -5.00 -7.51
CA ARG A 788 31.95 -4.07 -8.56
C ARG A 788 32.79 -2.81 -8.67
N VAL A 789 33.36 -2.33 -7.57
CA VAL A 789 34.15 -1.09 -7.52
C VAL A 789 35.61 -1.36 -7.15
N ASP A 790 35.86 -2.35 -6.31
CA ASP A 790 37.18 -2.75 -5.85
C ASP A 790 37.85 -3.68 -6.86
N ALA A 791 38.95 -3.21 -7.44
CA ALA A 791 39.70 -3.96 -8.43
C ALA A 791 40.45 -5.17 -7.84
N GLU A 792 40.87 -5.09 -6.58
CA GLU A 792 41.56 -6.18 -5.90
C GLU A 792 40.61 -7.34 -5.65
N GLN A 793 39.46 -7.10 -5.02
CA GLN A 793 38.45 -8.14 -4.80
C GLN A 793 38.01 -8.79 -6.12
N ARG A 794 37.81 -7.98 -7.16
CA ARG A 794 37.49 -8.47 -8.51
C ARG A 794 38.58 -9.37 -9.07
N ASN A 795 39.84 -8.95 -8.98
CA ASN A 795 40.98 -9.71 -9.49
C ASN A 795 41.18 -11.02 -8.72
N VAL A 796 40.98 -11.01 -7.39
CA VAL A 796 41.04 -12.22 -6.56
C VAL A 796 39.96 -13.23 -6.98
N LEU A 797 38.72 -12.77 -7.19
CA LEU A 797 37.64 -13.64 -7.65
C LEU A 797 37.93 -14.20 -9.05
N LEU A 798 38.35 -13.36 -10.00
CA LEU A 798 38.71 -13.79 -11.36
C LEU A 798 39.87 -14.78 -11.37
N HIS A 799 40.90 -14.54 -10.55
CA HIS A 799 42.02 -15.46 -10.41
C HIS A 799 41.58 -16.81 -9.86
N ARG A 800 40.70 -16.83 -8.86
CA ARG A 800 40.13 -18.08 -8.32
C ARG A 800 39.36 -18.88 -9.37
N VAL A 801 38.60 -18.20 -10.24
CA VAL A 801 37.91 -18.81 -11.39
C VAL A 801 38.92 -19.37 -12.38
N GLN A 802 39.90 -18.58 -12.80
CA GLN A 802 40.93 -18.97 -13.76
C GLN A 802 41.75 -20.17 -13.27
N THR A 803 42.14 -20.18 -11.99
CA THR A 803 42.85 -21.29 -11.36
C THR A 803 42.00 -22.55 -11.34
N ALA A 804 40.69 -22.45 -11.02
CA ALA A 804 39.79 -23.60 -11.09
C ALA A 804 39.69 -24.20 -12.52
N ILE A 805 39.68 -23.34 -13.55
CA ILE A 805 39.69 -23.80 -14.96
C ILE A 805 41.01 -24.53 -15.27
N ALA A 806 42.15 -23.90 -14.95
CA ALA A 806 43.48 -24.44 -15.23
C ALA A 806 43.76 -25.77 -14.49
N GLU A 807 43.32 -25.87 -13.23
CA GLU A 807 43.43 -27.07 -12.40
C GLU A 807 42.35 -28.11 -12.71
N LYS A 808 41.41 -27.81 -13.61
CA LYS A 808 40.23 -28.65 -13.91
C LYS A 808 39.43 -29.02 -12.66
N ARG A 809 39.32 -28.08 -11.72
CA ARG A 809 38.63 -28.24 -10.45
C ARG A 809 37.23 -27.64 -10.54
N ALA A 810 36.23 -28.39 -10.07
CA ALA A 810 34.85 -27.92 -10.01
C ALA A 810 34.76 -26.58 -9.27
N PHE A 811 34.01 -25.64 -9.83
CA PHE A 811 33.76 -24.33 -9.22
C PHE A 811 32.43 -23.76 -9.67
N SER A 812 31.73 -23.07 -8.79
CA SER A 812 30.45 -22.43 -9.10
C SER A 812 30.29 -21.07 -8.41
N CYS A 813 29.70 -20.14 -9.15
CA CYS A 813 29.23 -18.86 -8.63
C CYS A 813 27.72 -18.73 -8.90
N ILE A 814 26.91 -18.75 -7.84
CA ILE A 814 25.45 -18.60 -7.88
C ILE A 814 25.06 -17.24 -7.29
N ARG A 815 24.03 -16.59 -7.82
CA ARG A 815 23.53 -15.30 -7.31
C ARG A 815 22.04 -15.34 -7.02
N LEU A 816 21.66 -14.74 -5.90
CA LEU A 816 20.29 -14.67 -5.39
C LEU A 816 19.89 -13.20 -5.21
N SER A 817 18.85 -12.76 -5.92
CA SER A 817 18.29 -11.41 -5.88
C SER A 817 16.87 -11.44 -5.29
N ASP A 818 16.19 -10.31 -5.31
CA ASP A 818 14.79 -10.14 -4.89
C ASP A 818 13.86 -11.28 -5.31
N ARG A 819 13.94 -11.79 -6.54
CA ARG A 819 13.00 -12.82 -6.98
C ARG A 819 13.36 -14.23 -6.53
N GLU A 820 14.61 -14.45 -6.13
CA GLU A 820 15.04 -15.71 -5.53
C GLU A 820 14.56 -15.88 -4.09
N GLY A 821 13.88 -14.87 -3.50
CA GLY A 821 13.06 -15.05 -2.30
C GLY A 821 12.00 -16.15 -2.47
N TYR A 822 11.63 -16.46 -3.71
CA TYR A 822 10.85 -17.62 -4.12
C TYR A 822 11.34 -18.95 -3.51
N LEU A 823 12.66 -19.13 -3.36
CA LEU A 823 13.25 -20.35 -2.81
C LEU A 823 13.02 -20.51 -1.30
N PHE A 824 12.64 -19.43 -0.61
CA PHE A 824 12.58 -19.37 0.85
C PHE A 824 11.18 -19.02 1.38
N ALA A 825 10.15 -19.12 0.52
CA ALA A 825 8.79 -18.69 0.82
C ALA A 825 8.12 -19.45 1.99
N GLU A 826 8.58 -20.66 2.32
CA GLU A 826 8.04 -21.45 3.42
C GLU A 826 8.44 -20.92 4.82
N HIS A 827 9.49 -20.10 4.89
CA HIS A 827 10.12 -19.72 6.16
C HIS A 827 10.31 -18.21 6.34
N GLY A 828 9.79 -17.40 5.42
CA GLY A 828 10.00 -15.95 5.44
C GLY A 828 8.73 -15.13 5.24
N HIS A 829 8.91 -13.93 4.70
CA HIS A 829 7.86 -12.95 4.43
C HIS A 829 7.29 -13.09 3.00
N PHE A 830 7.97 -13.79 2.10
CA PHE A 830 7.58 -13.99 0.71
C PHE A 830 6.34 -14.88 0.64
N THR A 831 5.22 -14.27 0.28
CA THR A 831 3.91 -14.93 0.38
C THR A 831 3.67 -15.88 -0.79
N THR A 832 2.70 -16.79 -0.66
CA THR A 832 2.20 -17.59 -1.79
C THR A 832 1.75 -16.71 -2.96
N SER A 833 1.17 -15.54 -2.69
CA SER A 833 0.82 -14.58 -3.75
C SER A 833 2.06 -14.02 -4.46
N ASP A 834 3.17 -13.82 -3.76
CA ASP A 834 4.43 -13.37 -4.35
C ASP A 834 5.04 -14.47 -5.23
N VAL A 835 5.01 -15.74 -4.77
CA VAL A 835 5.41 -16.93 -5.53
C VAL A 835 4.66 -16.98 -6.87
N LEU A 836 3.33 -16.98 -6.83
CA LEU A 836 2.50 -17.04 -8.05
C LEU A 836 2.71 -15.82 -8.96
N ASN A 837 3.00 -14.64 -8.39
CA ASN A 837 3.31 -13.44 -9.15
C ASN A 837 4.65 -13.58 -9.90
N CYS A 838 5.64 -14.25 -9.30
CA CYS A 838 6.92 -14.57 -9.93
C CYS A 838 6.77 -15.57 -11.06
N GLU A 839 5.99 -16.65 -10.90
CA GLU A 839 5.74 -17.62 -11.97
C GLU A 839 5.06 -16.98 -13.18
N ASN A 840 3.98 -16.22 -12.92
CA ASN A 840 3.30 -15.44 -13.96
C ASN A 840 4.24 -14.41 -14.61
N HIS A 841 5.22 -13.88 -13.87
CA HIS A 841 6.24 -13.01 -14.48
C HIS A 841 7.15 -13.78 -15.42
N TRP A 842 7.72 -14.88 -14.94
CA TRP A 842 8.78 -15.60 -15.62
C TRP A 842 8.27 -16.39 -16.82
N TRP A 843 7.12 -17.05 -16.65
CA TRP A 843 6.64 -18.07 -17.57
C TRP A 843 5.23 -17.79 -18.11
N GLY A 844 4.56 -16.73 -17.63
CA GLY A 844 3.21 -16.38 -18.07
C GLY A 844 2.12 -17.32 -17.55
N THR A 845 2.48 -18.31 -16.73
CA THR A 845 1.58 -19.29 -16.13
C THR A 845 2.10 -19.71 -14.76
N GLN A 846 1.22 -20.31 -13.96
CA GLN A 846 1.52 -20.89 -12.65
C GLN A 846 1.91 -22.34 -12.81
N LEU A 847 2.84 -22.81 -11.96
CA LEU A 847 3.29 -24.19 -11.97
C LEU A 847 2.40 -25.10 -11.13
N ASP A 848 2.41 -26.38 -11.51
CA ASP A 848 1.96 -27.45 -10.62
C ASP A 848 2.75 -27.43 -9.29
N PRO A 849 2.09 -27.63 -8.13
CA PRO A 849 2.78 -27.62 -6.84
C PRO A 849 3.93 -28.61 -6.69
N HIS A 850 3.85 -29.81 -7.31
CA HIS A 850 4.92 -30.78 -7.24
C HIS A 850 6.12 -30.32 -8.06
N LEU A 851 5.91 -29.85 -9.29
CA LEU A 851 6.98 -29.30 -10.11
C LEU A 851 7.64 -28.09 -9.44
N ARG A 852 6.86 -27.22 -8.81
CA ARG A 852 7.35 -26.10 -8.00
C ARG A 852 8.27 -26.59 -6.88
N ALA A 853 7.80 -27.54 -6.06
CA ALA A 853 8.57 -28.07 -4.95
C ALA A 853 9.88 -28.71 -5.41
N GLN A 854 9.84 -29.43 -6.54
CA GLN A 854 11.04 -30.01 -7.16
C GLN A 854 12.05 -28.94 -7.57
N ILE A 855 11.60 -27.90 -8.30
CA ILE A 855 12.47 -26.78 -8.72
C ILE A 855 13.09 -26.08 -7.52
N VAL A 856 12.32 -25.85 -6.45
CA VAL A 856 12.84 -25.24 -5.21
C VAL A 856 13.90 -26.13 -4.59
N SER A 857 13.62 -27.42 -4.42
CA SER A 857 14.56 -28.40 -3.87
C SER A 857 15.86 -28.46 -4.67
N ASP A 858 15.78 -28.61 -5.99
CA ASP A 858 16.93 -28.70 -6.89
C ASP A 858 17.78 -27.43 -6.85
N ALA A 859 17.12 -26.26 -6.83
CA ALA A 859 17.82 -24.97 -6.76
C ALA A 859 18.50 -24.75 -5.41
N LEU A 860 17.85 -25.13 -4.30
CA LEU A 860 18.45 -25.06 -2.96
C LEU A 860 19.64 -26.01 -2.83
N ALA A 861 19.58 -27.21 -3.41
CA ALA A 861 20.71 -28.13 -3.45
C ALA A 861 21.91 -27.55 -4.22
N ALA A 862 21.66 -26.89 -5.36
CA ALA A 862 22.69 -26.18 -6.11
C ALA A 862 23.32 -25.03 -5.29
N VAL A 863 22.50 -24.24 -4.59
CA VAL A 863 22.99 -23.17 -3.69
C VAL A 863 23.83 -23.74 -2.56
N GLY A 864 23.43 -24.88 -1.98
CA GLY A 864 24.12 -25.48 -0.84
C GLY A 864 25.53 -25.98 -1.15
N THR A 865 25.81 -26.31 -2.41
CA THR A 865 27.13 -26.76 -2.87
C THR A 865 27.96 -25.67 -3.54
N ALA A 866 27.45 -24.44 -3.62
CA ALA A 866 28.11 -23.35 -4.32
C ALA A 866 29.41 -22.87 -3.65
N ASP A 867 30.40 -22.50 -4.45
CA ASP A 867 31.70 -22.03 -3.96
C ASP A 867 31.69 -20.52 -3.67
N VAL A 868 30.93 -19.77 -4.47
CA VAL A 868 30.63 -18.34 -4.27
C VAL A 868 29.12 -18.13 -4.38
N VAL A 869 28.54 -17.40 -3.40
CA VAL A 869 27.12 -17.05 -3.39
C VAL A 869 26.94 -15.53 -3.35
N GLY A 870 26.37 -14.96 -4.40
CA GLY A 870 25.94 -13.58 -4.45
C GLY A 870 24.65 -13.37 -3.69
N ILE A 871 24.67 -12.52 -2.65
CA ILE A 871 23.52 -12.19 -1.81
C ILE A 871 23.14 -10.71 -1.91
N PRO A 872 21.90 -10.32 -1.62
CA PRO A 872 21.50 -8.91 -1.58
C PRO A 872 22.45 -8.10 -0.69
N ALA A 873 23.06 -7.06 -1.25
CA ALA A 873 23.96 -6.15 -0.53
C ALA A 873 23.21 -4.92 0.01
N ILE A 874 23.77 -4.26 1.03
CA ILE A 874 23.23 -3.01 1.60
C ILE A 874 22.95 -1.95 0.53
N TYR A 875 23.77 -1.88 -0.52
CA TYR A 875 23.64 -0.93 -1.61
C TYR A 875 22.28 -1.02 -2.32
N ARG A 876 21.68 -2.22 -2.37
CA ARG A 876 20.34 -2.46 -2.90
C ARG A 876 19.27 -1.83 -2.00
N PHE A 877 19.38 -1.97 -0.68
CA PHE A 877 18.46 -1.37 0.29
C PHE A 877 18.51 0.16 0.25
N ILE A 878 19.73 0.74 0.22
CA ILE A 878 19.91 2.20 0.07
C ILE A 878 19.21 2.70 -1.19
N ARG A 879 19.35 2.00 -2.33
CA ARG A 879 18.69 2.42 -3.58
C ARG A 879 17.18 2.36 -3.48
N ASP A 880 16.62 1.29 -2.92
CA ASP A 880 15.18 0.99 -3.04
C ASP A 880 14.33 1.68 -1.96
N VAL A 881 14.89 1.99 -0.78
CA VAL A 881 14.15 2.66 0.30
C VAL A 881 13.98 4.15 0.02
N SER A 882 12.75 4.64 0.12
CA SER A 882 12.43 6.08 0.12
C SER A 882 11.97 6.56 1.51
N PRO A 883 11.90 7.89 1.76
CA PRO A 883 11.31 8.43 2.99
C PRO A 883 9.83 8.06 3.23
N LYS A 884 9.15 7.52 2.22
CA LYS A 884 7.75 7.06 2.30
C LYS A 884 7.62 5.55 2.51
N THR A 885 8.73 4.83 2.59
CA THR A 885 8.72 3.37 2.75
C THR A 885 8.30 3.05 4.17
N PRO A 886 7.18 2.34 4.37
CA PRO A 886 6.67 2.10 5.70
C PRO A 886 7.37 0.93 6.42
N SER A 887 7.97 0.00 5.67
CA SER A 887 8.61 -1.20 6.19
C SER A 887 9.42 -1.89 5.07
N LEU A 888 10.45 -2.67 5.42
CA LEU A 888 11.18 -3.52 4.47
C LEU A 888 10.35 -4.69 3.94
N ILE A 889 9.27 -5.09 4.61
CA ILE A 889 8.40 -6.17 4.14
C ILE A 889 7.16 -5.66 3.38
N ALA A 890 7.12 -4.36 3.08
CA ALA A 890 5.96 -3.72 2.44
C ALA A 890 5.80 -4.05 0.95
N SER A 891 6.90 -4.33 0.23
CA SER A 891 6.89 -4.60 -1.22
C SER A 891 7.37 -6.01 -1.54
N LEU A 892 6.90 -6.59 -2.65
CA LEU A 892 7.34 -7.92 -3.13
C LEU A 892 8.87 -7.96 -3.29
N GLN A 893 9.46 -6.93 -3.89
CA GLN A 893 10.90 -6.87 -4.10
C GLN A 893 11.65 -6.86 -2.77
N SER A 894 11.23 -6.01 -1.83
CA SER A 894 11.91 -5.90 -0.53
C SER A 894 11.73 -7.16 0.33
N ARG A 895 10.54 -7.78 0.34
CA ARG A 895 10.31 -9.09 0.97
C ARG A 895 11.25 -10.15 0.42
N GLY A 896 11.39 -10.19 -0.91
CA GLY A 896 12.27 -11.15 -1.56
C GLY A 896 13.74 -10.99 -1.22
N LEU A 897 14.23 -9.74 -1.11
CA LEU A 897 15.60 -9.48 -0.65
C LEU A 897 15.82 -9.97 0.80
N VAL A 898 14.86 -9.68 1.67
CA VAL A 898 14.92 -10.11 3.08
C VAL A 898 14.92 -11.62 3.18
N ASP A 899 14.02 -12.31 2.48
CA ASP A 899 13.88 -13.76 2.56
C ASP A 899 15.08 -14.53 2.03
N VAL A 900 15.73 -14.01 0.97
CA VAL A 900 17.04 -14.55 0.57
C VAL A 900 18.02 -14.47 1.72
N LEU A 901 18.16 -13.32 2.38
CA LEU A 901 19.11 -13.15 3.47
C LEU A 901 18.76 -13.96 4.71
N VAL A 902 17.48 -14.11 5.03
CA VAL A 902 17.04 -14.93 6.16
C VAL A 902 17.30 -16.41 5.89
N GLY A 903 16.90 -16.90 4.71
CA GLY A 903 16.98 -18.32 4.36
C GLY A 903 18.39 -18.82 4.02
N ILE A 904 19.27 -17.96 3.50
CA ILE A 904 20.58 -18.41 2.98
C ILE A 904 21.50 -19.05 4.03
N ARG A 905 21.30 -18.69 5.30
CA ARG A 905 22.08 -19.22 6.44
C ARG A 905 21.91 -20.72 6.61
N ALA A 906 20.71 -21.25 6.34
CA ALA A 906 20.39 -22.66 6.53
C ALA A 906 20.86 -23.55 5.37
N VAL A 907 21.18 -22.95 4.23
CA VAL A 907 21.40 -23.69 2.97
C VAL A 907 22.88 -23.72 2.59
N THR A 908 23.61 -22.62 2.77
CA THR A 908 24.97 -22.50 2.25
C THR A 908 26.01 -23.31 3.01
N SER A 909 26.94 -23.92 2.26
CA SER A 909 28.11 -24.59 2.83
C SER A 909 28.93 -23.65 3.72
N PRO A 910 29.51 -24.14 4.84
CA PRO A 910 30.43 -23.35 5.66
C PRO A 910 31.67 -22.83 4.91
N LYS A 911 32.06 -23.51 3.81
CA LYS A 911 33.19 -23.12 2.96
C LYS A 911 32.82 -22.10 1.86
N ALA A 912 31.53 -21.84 1.67
CA ALA A 912 31.08 -20.87 0.68
C ALA A 912 31.52 -19.46 1.10
N THR A 913 31.98 -18.69 0.11
CA THR A 913 32.30 -17.25 0.24
C THR A 913 31.19 -16.43 -0.42
N PHE A 914 30.99 -15.18 0.02
CA PHE A 914 29.89 -14.35 -0.43
C PHE A 914 30.35 -13.15 -1.24
N SER A 915 29.54 -12.80 -2.23
CA SER A 915 29.62 -11.56 -3.01
C SER A 915 28.30 -10.82 -2.95
N GLU A 916 28.24 -9.61 -3.51
CA GLU A 916 26.94 -9.00 -3.78
C GLU A 916 26.20 -9.74 -4.90
N ASP A 917 24.87 -9.67 -4.90
CA ASP A 917 24.02 -10.23 -5.95
C ASP A 917 24.34 -9.62 -7.33
N LYS A 918 24.90 -8.40 -7.38
CA LYS A 918 25.31 -7.72 -8.62
C LYS A 918 26.75 -7.97 -9.05
N VAL A 919 27.42 -8.99 -8.49
CA VAL A 919 28.76 -9.43 -8.91
C VAL A 919 28.85 -9.69 -10.41
N ASN A 920 27.76 -10.18 -11.02
CA ASN A 920 27.71 -10.42 -12.46
C ASN A 920 27.95 -9.15 -13.27
N VAL A 921 27.40 -8.00 -12.85
CA VAL A 921 27.60 -6.72 -13.52
C VAL A 921 29.04 -6.24 -13.34
N GLY A 922 29.55 -6.29 -12.12
CA GLY A 922 30.87 -5.77 -11.77
C GLY A 922 32.04 -6.60 -12.28
N VAL A 923 31.86 -7.91 -12.39
CA VAL A 923 32.94 -8.86 -12.67
C VAL A 923 32.77 -9.53 -14.03
N PHE A 924 31.56 -9.99 -14.35
CA PHE A 924 31.28 -10.74 -15.57
C PHE A 924 30.73 -9.89 -16.72
N GLY A 925 30.39 -8.61 -16.48
CA GLY A 925 29.82 -7.71 -17.47
C GLY A 925 30.76 -7.40 -18.64
N ASN A 926 32.07 -7.36 -18.38
CA ASN A 926 33.08 -6.99 -19.36
C ASN A 926 33.41 -8.18 -20.29
N ILE A 927 33.10 -8.01 -21.59
CA ILE A 927 33.25 -9.09 -22.57
C ILE A 927 34.70 -9.52 -22.79
N ASP A 928 35.67 -8.61 -22.68
CA ASP A 928 37.10 -8.93 -22.80
C ASP A 928 37.59 -9.79 -21.64
N THR A 929 37.04 -9.55 -20.45
CA THR A 929 37.33 -10.37 -19.27
C THR A 929 36.76 -11.77 -19.45
N MET A 930 35.53 -11.89 -19.95
CA MET A 930 34.92 -13.20 -20.21
C MET A 930 35.61 -13.96 -21.35
N ALA A 931 36.02 -13.28 -22.42
CA ALA A 931 36.79 -13.89 -23.51
C ALA A 931 38.16 -14.40 -23.03
N ARG A 932 38.85 -13.66 -22.16
CA ARG A 932 40.10 -14.11 -21.53
C ARG A 932 39.90 -15.30 -20.61
N LEU A 933 38.82 -15.35 -19.83
CA LEU A 933 38.52 -16.55 -19.03
C LEU A 933 38.22 -17.75 -19.92
N ALA A 934 37.41 -17.55 -20.97
CA ALA A 934 37.07 -18.59 -21.93
C ALA A 934 38.31 -19.16 -22.62
N SER A 935 39.31 -18.34 -22.97
CA SER A 935 40.54 -18.82 -23.62
C SER A 935 41.41 -19.74 -22.75
N HIS A 936 41.17 -19.80 -21.44
CA HIS A 936 41.84 -20.76 -20.55
C HIS A 936 41.10 -22.10 -20.46
N ALA A 937 39.83 -22.14 -20.86
CA ALA A 937 39.04 -23.36 -20.89
C ALA A 937 39.27 -24.11 -22.21
N HIS A 938 39.30 -25.44 -22.18
CA HIS A 938 39.37 -26.19 -23.43
C HIS A 938 38.04 -26.18 -24.18
N ARG A 939 36.93 -26.00 -23.45
CA ARG A 939 35.55 -25.90 -23.95
C ARG A 939 34.80 -24.76 -23.27
N LEU A 940 33.99 -24.05 -24.05
CA LEU A 940 33.06 -23.04 -23.58
C LEU A 940 31.61 -23.51 -23.82
N VAL A 941 30.81 -23.58 -22.76
CA VAL A 941 29.36 -23.81 -22.86
C VAL A 941 28.64 -22.54 -22.45
N ILE A 942 27.68 -22.11 -23.26
CA ILE A 942 26.82 -20.96 -22.94
C ILE A 942 25.40 -21.49 -22.87
N ALA A 943 24.76 -21.40 -21.70
CA ALA A 943 23.38 -21.82 -21.46
C ALA A 943 22.50 -20.60 -21.19
N THR A 944 21.86 -20.07 -22.22
CA THR A 944 21.14 -18.80 -22.15
C THR A 944 19.90 -18.78 -23.03
N SER A 945 19.01 -17.82 -22.79
CA SER A 945 17.81 -17.61 -23.61
C SER A 945 18.02 -16.73 -24.84
N VAL A 946 19.26 -16.30 -25.11
CA VAL A 946 19.61 -15.48 -26.27
C VAL A 946 20.13 -16.40 -27.37
N HIS A 947 19.70 -16.18 -28.62
CA HIS A 947 20.15 -16.97 -29.77
C HIS A 947 21.66 -16.88 -29.98
N ALA A 948 22.26 -17.95 -30.51
CA ALA A 948 23.71 -18.01 -30.79
C ALA A 948 24.17 -16.79 -31.58
N ARG A 949 23.44 -16.41 -32.65
CA ARG A 949 23.75 -15.26 -33.53
C ARG A 949 23.84 -13.92 -32.80
N SER A 950 23.18 -13.80 -31.64
CA SER A 950 23.12 -12.57 -30.83
C SER A 950 24.16 -12.54 -29.71
N LEU A 951 24.96 -13.62 -29.55
CA LEU A 951 26.08 -13.64 -28.62
C LEU A 951 27.28 -12.84 -29.16
N PRO A 952 28.11 -12.25 -28.27
CA PRO A 952 29.29 -11.52 -28.68
C PRO A 952 30.25 -12.37 -29.51
N GLU A 953 30.78 -11.78 -30.59
CA GLU A 953 31.69 -12.45 -31.52
C GLU A 953 32.92 -13.05 -30.83
N LYS A 954 33.47 -12.34 -29.84
CA LYS A 954 34.63 -12.80 -29.05
C LYS A 954 34.40 -14.13 -28.34
N LEU A 955 33.16 -14.42 -27.93
CA LEU A 955 32.82 -15.72 -27.32
C LEU A 955 32.49 -16.76 -28.38
N ARG A 956 31.82 -16.37 -29.47
CA ARG A 956 31.51 -17.26 -30.60
C ARG A 956 32.76 -17.77 -31.33
N ALA A 957 33.84 -17.00 -31.30
CA ALA A 957 35.12 -17.35 -31.89
C ALA A 957 35.90 -18.41 -31.07
N HIS A 958 35.40 -18.84 -29.92
CA HIS A 958 36.02 -19.91 -29.15
C HIS A 958 36.01 -21.23 -29.94
N LYS A 959 37.15 -21.93 -29.98
CA LYS A 959 37.38 -23.11 -30.84
C LYS A 959 36.36 -24.24 -30.62
N ASP A 960 36.02 -24.48 -29.36
CA ASP A 960 35.08 -25.52 -28.93
C ASP A 960 33.97 -24.85 -28.11
N MET A 961 32.96 -24.33 -28.81
CA MET A 961 31.85 -23.59 -28.23
C MET A 961 30.54 -24.35 -28.42
N HIS A 962 29.85 -24.60 -27.32
CA HIS A 962 28.51 -25.18 -27.31
C HIS A 962 27.50 -24.16 -26.78
N HIS A 963 26.40 -23.98 -27.50
CA HIS A 963 25.30 -23.13 -27.08
C HIS A 963 24.08 -23.98 -26.73
N LEU A 964 23.64 -23.90 -25.48
CA LEU A 964 22.42 -24.50 -24.99
C LEU A 964 21.33 -23.43 -24.94
N GLU A 965 20.43 -23.46 -25.91
CA GLU A 965 19.31 -22.52 -26.03
C GLU A 965 18.22 -22.82 -24.99
N LEU A 966 17.95 -21.86 -24.11
CA LEU A 966 16.93 -21.96 -23.08
C LEU A 966 15.65 -21.21 -23.52
N PRO A 967 14.44 -21.74 -23.30
CA PRO A 967 13.23 -20.94 -23.48
C PRO A 967 13.29 -19.64 -22.68
N THR A 968 12.95 -18.55 -23.36
CA THR A 968 13.04 -17.21 -22.78
C THR A 968 11.92 -16.90 -21.81
N HIS A 969 12.08 -15.79 -21.11
CA HIS A 969 11.13 -15.24 -20.19
C HIS A 969 9.87 -14.74 -20.92
N PHE A 970 8.69 -14.85 -20.30
CA PHE A 970 7.41 -14.42 -20.90
C PHE A 970 7.45 -13.00 -21.50
N LYS A 971 8.15 -12.08 -20.83
CA LYS A 971 8.36 -10.71 -21.32
C LYS A 971 9.17 -10.58 -22.62
N THR A 972 10.15 -11.43 -22.84
CA THR A 972 11.10 -11.35 -23.95
C THR A 972 10.75 -12.30 -25.10
N GLN A 973 9.66 -13.06 -24.99
CA GLN A 973 9.21 -14.01 -26.02
C GLN A 973 8.91 -13.38 -27.39
N LEU A 974 8.69 -12.06 -27.42
CA LEU A 974 8.42 -11.28 -28.64
C LEU A 974 9.68 -10.61 -29.21
N ASN A 975 10.84 -10.79 -28.59
CA ASN A 975 12.09 -10.23 -29.05
C ASN A 975 12.88 -11.30 -29.83
N GLU A 976 13.14 -11.02 -31.11
CA GLU A 976 13.77 -11.95 -32.07
C GLU A 976 15.22 -12.35 -31.73
N ARG A 977 15.84 -11.67 -30.75
CA ARG A 977 17.16 -12.04 -30.22
C ARG A 977 17.08 -13.19 -29.20
N TYR A 978 15.88 -13.51 -28.71
CA TYR A 978 15.66 -14.51 -27.68
C TYR A 978 14.93 -15.74 -28.22
N VAL A 979 15.22 -16.87 -27.61
CA VAL A 979 14.67 -18.18 -27.96
C VAL A 979 13.23 -18.29 -27.45
N ARG A 980 12.27 -18.22 -28.38
CA ARG A 980 10.87 -18.60 -28.11
C ARG A 980 10.78 -20.13 -28.16
N GLY A 981 10.81 -20.77 -27.00
CA GLY A 981 10.66 -22.22 -26.90
C GLY A 981 9.23 -22.68 -27.19
N ASP A 982 9.07 -23.95 -27.58
CA ASP A 982 7.76 -24.60 -27.76
C ASP A 982 6.99 -24.75 -26.44
N ASP A 983 7.72 -24.77 -25.31
CA ASP A 983 7.18 -24.83 -23.96
C ASP A 983 8.03 -23.94 -23.02
N ILE A 984 7.51 -23.68 -21.82
CA ILE A 984 8.19 -22.87 -20.81
C ILE A 984 9.37 -23.62 -20.20
N LEU A 985 10.39 -22.85 -19.75
CA LEU A 985 11.64 -23.41 -19.22
C LEU A 985 11.43 -24.48 -18.12
N PRO A 986 10.50 -24.35 -17.16
CA PRO A 986 10.22 -25.38 -16.14
C PRO A 986 9.78 -26.75 -16.67
N HIS A 987 9.21 -26.82 -17.87
CA HIS A 987 8.75 -28.11 -18.42
C HIS A 987 9.85 -28.83 -19.20
N VAL A 988 10.83 -28.09 -19.71
CA VAL A 988 11.89 -28.65 -20.56
C VAL A 988 13.26 -28.71 -19.87
N TYR A 989 13.42 -28.11 -18.69
CA TYR A 989 14.72 -28.09 -18.02
C TYR A 989 15.33 -29.46 -17.72
N PRO A 990 14.58 -30.56 -17.47
CA PRO A 990 15.19 -31.87 -17.29
C PRO A 990 15.95 -32.33 -18.55
N ARG A 991 15.36 -32.13 -19.74
CA ARG A 991 16.03 -32.43 -21.01
C ARG A 991 17.27 -31.54 -21.22
N LEU A 992 17.17 -30.26 -20.86
CA LEU A 992 18.29 -29.32 -20.96
C LEU A 992 19.43 -29.67 -20.00
N ILE A 993 19.13 -30.25 -18.83
CA ILE A 993 20.14 -30.83 -17.93
C ILE A 993 20.85 -31.99 -18.65
N ASP A 994 20.13 -32.93 -19.26
CA ASP A 994 20.74 -34.05 -19.98
C ASP A 994 21.65 -33.60 -21.13
N GLU A 995 21.26 -32.53 -21.84
CA GLU A 995 22.08 -31.92 -22.89
C GLU A 995 23.34 -31.24 -22.32
N LEU A 996 23.19 -30.49 -21.21
CA LEU A 996 24.30 -29.83 -20.52
C LEU A 996 25.31 -30.83 -19.97
N GLU A 997 24.84 -31.92 -19.36
CA GLU A 997 25.67 -32.95 -18.74
C GLU A 997 26.54 -33.73 -19.74
N LYS A 998 26.17 -33.76 -21.03
CA LYS A 998 26.96 -34.39 -22.09
C LYS A 998 28.18 -33.57 -22.49
N VAL A 999 28.16 -32.26 -22.24
CA VAL A 999 29.22 -31.33 -22.67
C VAL A 999 30.00 -30.72 -21.51
N ALA A 1000 29.43 -30.74 -20.30
CA ALA A 1000 30.07 -30.28 -19.08
C ALA A 1000 31.06 -31.34 -18.54
N GLU A 1001 32.33 -30.98 -18.45
CA GLU A 1001 33.40 -31.84 -17.93
C GLU A 1001 34.54 -31.01 -17.28
N PRO A 1002 35.48 -31.62 -16.55
CA PRO A 1002 36.60 -30.89 -15.94
C PRO A 1002 37.42 -30.08 -16.97
N GLY A 1003 37.61 -28.78 -16.70
CA GLY A 1003 38.26 -27.82 -17.60
C GLY A 1003 37.31 -27.04 -18.52
N THR A 1004 36.01 -27.35 -18.48
CA THR A 1004 34.97 -26.60 -19.19
C THR A 1004 34.57 -25.35 -18.41
N LEU A 1005 34.42 -24.22 -19.12
CA LEU A 1005 33.76 -23.03 -18.59
C LEU A 1005 32.30 -23.00 -19.06
N VAL A 1006 31.36 -22.93 -18.12
CA VAL A 1006 29.92 -22.85 -18.40
C VAL A 1006 29.38 -21.50 -17.94
N LEU A 1007 28.77 -20.75 -18.85
CA LEU A 1007 28.13 -19.46 -18.56
C LEU A 1007 26.62 -19.63 -18.60
N VAL A 1008 25.93 -19.33 -17.50
CA VAL A 1008 24.48 -19.60 -17.35
C VAL A 1008 23.68 -18.31 -17.16
N ALA A 1009 22.61 -18.16 -17.94
CA ALA A 1009 21.58 -17.14 -17.75
C ALA A 1009 20.17 -17.74 -17.95
N GLY A 1010 19.67 -18.43 -16.93
CA GLY A 1010 18.39 -19.17 -16.97
C GLY A 1010 17.39 -18.79 -15.88
N GLY A 1011 17.50 -17.61 -15.28
CA GLY A 1011 16.64 -17.21 -14.15
C GLY A 1011 16.76 -18.19 -12.98
N LEU A 1012 15.63 -18.62 -12.40
CA LEU A 1012 15.57 -19.58 -11.29
C LEU A 1012 16.14 -20.96 -11.69
N ILE A 1013 15.73 -21.48 -12.85
CA ILE A 1013 16.22 -22.78 -13.37
C ILE A 1013 17.72 -22.75 -13.66
N GLY A 1014 18.26 -21.58 -14.02
CA GLY A 1014 19.70 -21.40 -14.19
C GLY A 1014 20.51 -21.82 -12.96
N LYS A 1015 19.97 -21.74 -11.74
CA LYS A 1015 20.66 -22.16 -10.51
C LYS A 1015 20.87 -23.67 -10.50
N ILE A 1016 19.85 -24.41 -10.94
CA ILE A 1016 19.90 -25.85 -11.09
C ILE A 1016 20.96 -26.23 -12.14
N LEU A 1017 20.94 -25.58 -13.31
CA LEU A 1017 21.94 -25.80 -14.36
C LEU A 1017 23.38 -25.55 -13.85
N VAL A 1018 23.58 -24.51 -13.03
CA VAL A 1018 24.88 -24.23 -12.39
C VAL A 1018 25.31 -25.40 -11.51
N GLY A 1019 24.44 -25.90 -10.64
CA GLY A 1019 24.72 -27.04 -9.77
C GLY A 1019 25.06 -28.31 -10.54
N ARG A 1020 24.24 -28.66 -11.55
CA ARG A 1020 24.43 -29.87 -12.37
C ARG A 1020 25.72 -29.85 -13.19
N ALA A 1021 26.06 -28.72 -13.81
CA ALA A 1021 27.33 -28.61 -14.52
C ALA A 1021 28.55 -28.69 -13.57
N ARG A 1022 28.45 -28.12 -12.37
CA ARG A 1022 29.49 -28.22 -11.35
C ARG A 1022 29.70 -29.67 -10.90
N GLU A 1023 28.64 -30.46 -10.74
CA GLU A 1023 28.72 -31.89 -10.39
C GLU A 1023 29.49 -32.71 -11.43
N LYS A 1024 29.52 -32.26 -12.70
CA LYS A 1024 30.36 -32.85 -13.75
C LYS A 1024 31.80 -32.34 -13.76
N GLY A 1025 32.19 -31.52 -12.78
CA GLY A 1025 33.54 -30.99 -12.63
C GLY A 1025 33.81 -29.68 -13.37
N ALA A 1026 32.80 -29.07 -14.00
CA ALA A 1026 32.98 -27.83 -14.73
C ALA A 1026 33.15 -26.60 -13.80
N VAL A 1027 33.65 -25.51 -14.37
CA VAL A 1027 33.65 -24.18 -13.76
C VAL A 1027 32.44 -23.42 -14.31
N VAL A 1028 31.55 -22.98 -13.42
CA VAL A 1028 30.22 -22.50 -13.82
C VAL A 1028 29.90 -21.14 -13.20
N LEU A 1029 29.44 -20.19 -14.02
CA LEU A 1029 29.15 -18.82 -13.60
C LEU A 1029 27.70 -18.44 -13.94
N ASP A 1030 26.88 -18.09 -12.94
CA ASP A 1030 25.60 -17.39 -13.17
C ASP A 1030 25.91 -15.95 -13.61
N ILE A 1031 25.81 -15.71 -14.92
CA ILE A 1031 26.02 -14.37 -15.52
C ILE A 1031 24.71 -13.55 -15.54
N GLY A 1032 23.56 -14.20 -15.34
CA GLY A 1032 22.26 -13.56 -15.22
C GLY A 1032 21.96 -12.56 -16.35
N HIS A 1033 21.37 -11.43 -15.99
CA HIS A 1033 20.94 -10.37 -16.91
C HIS A 1033 22.06 -9.68 -17.71
N VAL A 1034 23.35 -9.96 -17.44
CA VAL A 1034 24.45 -9.45 -18.29
C VAL A 1034 24.31 -9.94 -19.74
N ILE A 1035 23.68 -11.10 -19.93
CA ILE A 1035 23.39 -11.60 -21.27
C ILE A 1035 22.49 -10.64 -22.07
N ASP A 1036 21.60 -9.90 -21.39
CA ASP A 1036 20.71 -8.94 -22.03
C ASP A 1036 21.48 -7.72 -22.55
N ASP A 1037 22.50 -7.29 -21.78
CA ASP A 1037 23.42 -6.21 -22.18
C ASP A 1037 24.27 -6.63 -23.39
N TRP A 1038 24.73 -7.88 -23.41
CA TRP A 1038 25.50 -8.43 -24.53
C TRP A 1038 24.66 -8.58 -25.80
N ALA A 1039 23.41 -9.03 -25.65
CA ALA A 1039 22.47 -9.16 -26.75
C ALA A 1039 22.06 -7.80 -27.33
N ASN A 1040 22.21 -6.71 -26.57
CA ASN A 1040 21.76 -5.38 -26.94
C ASN A 1040 22.78 -4.31 -26.52
N SER A 1041 23.79 -4.06 -27.37
CA SER A 1041 24.85 -3.09 -27.10
C SER A 1041 24.36 -1.65 -26.82
N ARG A 1042 23.16 -1.30 -27.30
CA ARG A 1042 22.49 0.01 -27.04
C ARG A 1042 21.65 0.03 -25.76
N LEU A 1043 21.28 -1.14 -25.23
CA LEU A 1043 20.51 -1.29 -24.00
C LEU A 1043 21.44 -1.57 -22.82
N SER A 1044 22.62 -0.93 -22.75
CA SER A 1044 23.45 -1.03 -21.56
C SER A 1044 22.56 -0.72 -20.37
N THR A 1045 22.22 -1.76 -19.60
CA THR A 1045 21.21 -1.62 -18.55
C THR A 1045 21.73 -0.50 -17.66
N LEU A 1046 20.99 0.60 -17.60
CA LEU A 1046 21.40 1.91 -17.08
C LEU A 1046 21.97 1.87 -15.65
N ARG A 1047 23.18 1.34 -15.44
CA ARG A 1047 23.66 0.95 -14.11
C ARG A 1047 25.07 1.40 -13.79
#